data_AF-A0A6A6JRT9-F1
#
_entry.id   AF-A0A6A6JRT9-F1
#
_cell.length_a   1.000
_cell.length_b   1.000
_cell.length_c   1.000
_cell.angle_alpha   90.00
_cell.angle_beta   90.00
_cell.angle_gamma   90.00
#
_symmetry.space_group_name_H-M   'P 1'
#
loop_
_entity.id
_entity.type
_entity.pdbx_description
1 polymer ?
#
loop_
_entity_poly.entity_id
_entity_poly.type
_entity_poly.pdbx_seq_one_letter_code
_entity_poly.pdbx_strand_id
1 'polypeptide(L)'
;MTDPRTWLRGLTPYFIYTLFVATLGPLLFGFHLAELNAPEDVIRCKKGSIRAAAAGLPQCIPMTPTEWGVVGSTYTLGGLIGALSAGPLAGRYGRRRTMLLTTLFFSLGPIFEALTFNISVMAVGRLISGLGAGGSVVVVPIYISEIAPPAEKGFFGTFTQIMCNVGILLTQLLGYFLSRGQSWRIILAVGGAIGVVQGLGLLLTVESPKYVADHGDPVQAKRILRKIRGSNYDVDEEMSAWGVAGTDDPVGEEQALLREEDGTQLRTEPSASKRGSNHEATLSIMQVLRHPDHYRAVIAVIMIMLAQQLSGINSIVMYGVSLLATLLKSNSALLNLAVSALNIIVTAAGAPLVERLGRKTCLLNSLAGMGISSLLLAIGITRSISILSAVAVLLFVASFGLGLGPIPFILSSELVGSEAVGSTQSIALAANWIATFLVAQFFPLASAALHGNVYFIFAALSAFFFLFIGWYVPETKGKKNADEVWGRERLPPLQSPQPFRSPRSDHFNFSDQSLSSESQSRLLPAGTGHIPAPIASQPSHVGPPPSIISPAFTPPATPGTSTPSHPRPPRSVPVDTSLSPETPRPELLETLPVVECEVRARIPTTTGHEMWLHVYRNNVDTKEHLAIVFGNQIRSRSLDAERPGETELDRMTRGAYVGRLYPGRTSSRVEQIKRAETSKSIKPPSVTDSDSTAVASGRRSPSASSTTSSLSGDHAQPTTTTTSTSSLPLVRIHSECYTGETVWSARCDCGEQLDEAARLMADPTLSPSGGCIIYLRQEGRGIGLGEKLKAYNLQDMGHDTYEANIMLRHPADARSYGLATAMLMDLGLGGERGIRLLTNNPDKVRAVEGPGREVVVRERVAMVPLAWRTKGRMGVRGEEVERYLSTKIEKFKHMLSLDSR
;
A
#
# COMPACT_ATOMS: atom_id res chain seq x y z
N MET A 1 5.06 -23.60 38.39
CA MET A 1 5.67 -23.42 37.05
C MET A 1 5.25 -24.59 36.19
N THR A 2 4.94 -24.37 34.90
CA THR A 2 4.69 -25.46 33.93
C THR A 2 5.57 -25.26 32.69
N ASP A 3 6.07 -26.38 32.16
CA ASP A 3 6.81 -26.44 30.90
C ASP A 3 5.79 -26.41 29.74
N PRO A 4 5.97 -25.65 28.64
CA PRO A 4 5.09 -25.77 27.46
C PRO A 4 4.97 -27.20 26.91
N ARG A 5 5.94 -28.10 27.19
CA ARG A 5 5.84 -29.54 26.90
C ARG A 5 4.88 -30.32 27.82
N THR A 6 4.50 -29.76 28.96
CA THR A 6 3.47 -30.32 29.86
C THR A 6 2.05 -29.94 29.44
N TRP A 7 1.83 -28.75 28.86
CA TRP A 7 0.52 -28.32 28.35
C TRP A 7 -0.07 -29.35 27.38
N LEU A 8 0.74 -29.76 26.38
CA LEU A 8 0.34 -30.75 25.36
C LEU A 8 0.06 -32.16 25.90
N ARG A 9 0.47 -32.50 27.13
CA ARG A 9 0.28 -33.84 27.71
C ARG A 9 -1.11 -34.07 28.30
N GLY A 10 -1.89 -33.01 28.54
CA GLY A 10 -3.26 -33.07 29.06
C GLY A 10 -4.37 -32.90 28.02
N LEU A 11 -4.04 -32.72 26.74
CA LEU A 11 -5.02 -32.38 25.69
C LEU A 11 -5.52 -33.62 24.96
N THR A 12 -6.84 -33.80 24.89
CA THR A 12 -7.43 -34.84 24.04
C THR A 12 -7.43 -34.42 22.57
N PRO A 13 -7.35 -35.37 21.61
CA PRO A 13 -7.57 -35.08 20.20
C PRO A 13 -8.95 -34.44 19.93
N TYR A 14 -9.96 -34.75 20.75
CA TYR A 14 -11.31 -34.19 20.62
C TYR A 14 -11.39 -32.72 21.06
N PHE A 15 -10.63 -32.30 22.08
CA PHE A 15 -10.45 -30.89 22.43
C PHE A 15 -9.78 -30.13 21.28
N ILE A 16 -8.68 -30.65 20.73
CA ILE A 16 -7.94 -30.03 19.61
C ILE A 16 -8.84 -29.87 18.38
N TYR A 17 -9.60 -30.91 18.02
CA TYR A 17 -10.61 -30.86 16.96
C TYR A 17 -11.66 -29.77 17.20
N THR A 18 -12.22 -29.73 18.42
CA THR A 18 -13.28 -28.79 18.80
C THR A 18 -12.80 -27.34 18.78
N LEU A 19 -11.58 -27.09 19.27
CA LEU A 19 -10.90 -25.79 19.21
C LEU A 19 -10.63 -25.35 17.76
N PHE A 20 -10.12 -26.26 16.91
CA PHE A 20 -9.87 -25.96 15.50
C PHE A 20 -11.16 -25.58 14.76
N VAL A 21 -12.21 -26.39 14.88
CA VAL A 21 -13.51 -26.12 14.25
C VAL A 21 -14.14 -24.82 14.74
N ALA A 22 -14.07 -24.50 16.04
CA ALA A 22 -14.57 -23.22 16.55
C ALA A 22 -13.77 -22.03 15.98
N THR A 23 -12.44 -22.15 15.92
CA THR A 23 -11.54 -21.06 15.50
C THR A 23 -11.51 -20.78 13.99
N LEU A 24 -12.15 -21.62 13.16
CA LEU A 24 -12.43 -21.29 11.75
C LEU A 24 -13.30 -20.01 11.61
N GLY A 25 -14.14 -19.69 12.59
CA GLY A 25 -14.98 -18.48 12.58
C GLY A 25 -14.16 -17.18 12.69
N PRO A 26 -13.25 -17.04 13.68
CA PRO A 26 -12.23 -16.00 13.71
C PRO A 26 -11.38 -15.92 12.44
N LEU A 27 -11.01 -17.07 11.85
CA LEU A 27 -10.32 -17.10 10.55
C LEU A 27 -11.18 -16.45 9.46
N LEU A 28 -12.47 -16.78 9.36
CA LEU A 28 -13.40 -16.17 8.41
C LEU A 28 -13.60 -14.66 8.65
N PHE A 29 -13.67 -14.20 9.90
CA PHE A 29 -13.66 -12.77 10.22
C PHE A 29 -12.38 -12.09 9.67
N GLY A 30 -11.21 -12.69 9.88
CA GLY A 30 -9.94 -12.18 9.35
C GLY A 30 -9.84 -12.24 7.82
N PHE A 31 -10.45 -13.25 7.22
CA PHE A 31 -10.54 -13.44 5.77
C PHE A 31 -11.34 -12.28 5.15
N HIS A 32 -12.59 -12.11 5.57
CA HIS A 32 -13.48 -11.07 5.05
C HIS A 32 -13.06 -9.65 5.43
N LEU A 33 -12.25 -9.46 6.48
CA LEU A 33 -11.65 -8.16 6.78
C LEU A 33 -10.59 -7.74 5.73
N ALA A 34 -9.92 -8.70 5.08
CA ALA A 34 -8.79 -8.45 4.18
C ALA A 34 -9.06 -8.73 2.69
N GLU A 35 -10.14 -9.45 2.34
CA GLU A 35 -10.33 -10.03 1.00
C GLU A 35 -10.35 -9.04 -0.17
N LEU A 36 -10.79 -7.80 0.08
CA LEU A 36 -10.88 -6.76 -0.95
C LEU A 36 -9.57 -6.00 -1.18
N ASN A 37 -8.62 -6.04 -0.23
CA ASN A 37 -7.39 -5.22 -0.24
C ASN A 37 -6.48 -5.53 -1.46
N ALA A 38 -6.15 -6.80 -1.68
CA ALA A 38 -5.29 -7.23 -2.78
C ALA A 38 -5.94 -7.14 -4.20
N PRO A 39 -7.20 -7.59 -4.40
CA PRO A 39 -7.83 -7.54 -5.72
C PRO A 39 -8.45 -6.19 -6.13
N GLU A 40 -8.34 -5.12 -5.31
CA GLU A 40 -8.96 -3.81 -5.57
C GLU A 40 -8.82 -3.36 -7.03
N ASP A 41 -7.59 -3.33 -7.55
CA ASP A 41 -7.33 -2.77 -8.88
C ASP A 41 -7.95 -3.59 -10.02
N VAL A 42 -8.24 -4.87 -9.78
CA VAL A 42 -8.88 -5.77 -10.75
C VAL A 42 -10.40 -5.63 -10.63
N ILE A 43 -10.95 -5.71 -9.41
CA ILE A 43 -12.39 -5.55 -9.14
C ILE A 43 -12.88 -4.20 -9.66
N ARG A 44 -12.12 -3.12 -9.45
CA ARG A 44 -12.51 -1.74 -9.80
C ARG A 44 -12.19 -1.33 -11.25
N CYS A 45 -11.82 -2.27 -12.13
CA CYS A 45 -11.41 -2.01 -13.51
C CYS A 45 -10.17 -1.10 -13.71
N LYS A 46 -9.37 -0.79 -12.67
CA LYS A 46 -8.17 0.06 -12.81
C LYS A 46 -7.08 -0.60 -13.66
N LYS A 47 -6.92 -1.93 -13.55
CA LYS A 47 -5.99 -2.71 -14.37
C LYS A 47 -6.74 -3.34 -15.53
N GLY A 48 -6.53 -2.81 -16.73
CA GLY A 48 -7.08 -3.36 -17.97
C GLY A 48 -6.69 -4.83 -18.14
N SER A 49 -7.69 -5.69 -18.32
CA SER A 49 -7.51 -7.13 -18.53
C SER A 49 -8.24 -7.51 -19.83
N ILE A 50 -7.65 -8.40 -20.63
CA ILE A 50 -8.14 -8.76 -21.96
C ILE A 50 -9.58 -9.29 -21.84
N ARG A 51 -10.47 -8.84 -22.75
CA ARG A 51 -11.90 -9.19 -22.77
C ARG A 51 -12.12 -10.67 -23.12
N ALA A 52 -11.96 -11.55 -22.14
CA ALA A 52 -12.34 -12.96 -22.20
C ALA A 52 -13.53 -13.19 -21.25
N ALA A 53 -14.74 -12.91 -21.73
CA ALA A 53 -15.97 -13.00 -20.95
C ALA A 53 -16.45 -14.45 -20.77
N ALA A 54 -15.73 -15.23 -19.96
CA ALA A 54 -16.20 -16.53 -19.52
C ALA A 54 -17.45 -16.40 -18.62
N ALA A 55 -18.47 -17.21 -18.90
CA ALA A 55 -19.67 -17.41 -18.06
C ALA A 55 -20.54 -16.17 -17.76
N GLY A 56 -20.59 -15.16 -18.65
CA GLY A 56 -21.61 -14.09 -18.64
C GLY A 56 -21.55 -13.06 -17.51
N LEU A 57 -20.73 -13.27 -16.48
CA LEU A 57 -20.50 -12.32 -15.39
C LEU A 57 -19.46 -11.27 -15.80
N PRO A 58 -19.59 -10.00 -15.35
CA PRO A 58 -18.63 -8.94 -15.69
C PRO A 58 -17.25 -9.22 -15.08
N GLN A 59 -16.19 -8.93 -15.84
CA GLN A 59 -14.79 -9.20 -15.47
C GLN A 59 -14.29 -8.29 -14.33
N CYS A 60 -14.86 -7.09 -14.24
CA CYS A 60 -14.67 -6.09 -13.20
C CYS A 60 -15.93 -5.23 -13.12
N ILE A 61 -16.12 -4.48 -12.03
CA ILE A 61 -17.26 -3.58 -11.82
C ILE A 61 -16.71 -2.15 -11.70
N PRO A 62 -17.06 -1.23 -12.61
CA PRO A 62 -16.57 0.15 -12.54
C PRO A 62 -17.16 0.84 -11.31
N MET A 63 -16.30 1.38 -10.44
CA MET A 63 -16.72 2.04 -9.20
C MET A 63 -15.73 3.09 -8.69
N THR A 64 -16.26 4.20 -8.19
CA THR A 64 -15.55 5.31 -7.55
C THR A 64 -14.91 4.89 -6.22
N PRO A 65 -13.94 5.67 -5.68
CA PRO A 65 -13.35 5.39 -4.37
C PRO A 65 -14.39 5.40 -3.23
N THR A 66 -15.41 6.23 -3.37
CA THR A 66 -16.54 6.34 -2.43
C THR A 66 -17.44 5.12 -2.45
N GLU A 67 -17.80 4.60 -3.62
CA GLU A 67 -18.59 3.35 -3.74
C GLU A 67 -17.81 2.14 -3.22
N TRP A 68 -16.50 2.08 -3.50
CA TRP A 68 -15.62 1.07 -2.92
C TRP A 68 -15.56 1.14 -1.38
N GLY A 69 -15.50 2.36 -0.83
CA GLY A 69 -15.62 2.60 0.61
C GLY A 69 -16.93 2.05 1.19
N VAL A 70 -18.07 2.29 0.51
CA VAL A 70 -19.38 1.77 0.91
C VAL A 70 -19.44 0.23 0.86
N VAL A 71 -18.88 -0.42 -0.16
CA VAL A 71 -18.77 -1.89 -0.22
C VAL A 71 -17.90 -2.43 0.92
N GLY A 72 -16.81 -1.72 1.24
CA GLY A 72 -15.93 -2.05 2.37
C GLY A 72 -16.64 -1.95 3.72
N SER A 73 -17.36 -0.85 3.97
CA SER A 73 -18.02 -0.53 5.25
C SER A 73 -19.40 -1.18 5.44
N THR A 74 -20.04 -1.68 4.37
CA THR A 74 -21.28 -2.49 4.50
C THR A 74 -21.02 -3.79 5.28
N TYR A 75 -19.83 -4.37 5.16
CA TYR A 75 -19.40 -5.51 5.99
C TYR A 75 -19.32 -5.17 7.48
N THR A 76 -18.83 -3.98 7.84
CA THR A 76 -18.70 -3.59 9.26
C THR A 76 -20.05 -3.21 9.88
N LEU A 77 -20.99 -2.69 9.08
CA LEU A 77 -22.40 -2.58 9.46
C LEU A 77 -23.03 -3.96 9.74
N GLY A 78 -22.75 -4.95 8.88
CA GLY A 78 -23.18 -6.33 9.13
C GLY A 78 -22.58 -6.91 10.40
N GLY A 79 -21.28 -6.66 10.63
CA GLY A 79 -20.55 -7.03 11.83
C GLY A 79 -21.16 -6.45 13.12
N LEU A 80 -21.58 -5.19 13.09
CA LEU A 80 -22.29 -4.54 14.20
C LEU A 80 -23.62 -5.24 14.53
N ILE A 81 -24.41 -5.61 13.52
CA ILE A 81 -25.69 -6.32 13.69
C ILE A 81 -25.45 -7.74 14.23
N GLY A 82 -24.44 -8.44 13.71
CA GLY A 82 -24.02 -9.76 14.21
C GLY A 82 -23.57 -9.72 15.66
N ALA A 83 -22.72 -8.75 16.03
CA ALA A 83 -22.19 -8.64 17.38
C ALA A 83 -23.27 -8.30 18.42
N LEU A 84 -24.20 -7.39 18.11
CA LEU A 84 -25.28 -7.00 19.02
C LEU A 84 -26.31 -8.13 19.25
N SER A 85 -26.52 -9.00 18.26
CA SER A 85 -27.50 -10.10 18.36
C SER A 85 -26.91 -11.40 18.94
N ALA A 86 -25.61 -11.65 18.75
CA ALA A 86 -25.04 -12.96 19.05
C ALA A 86 -24.94 -13.32 20.54
N GLY A 87 -24.67 -12.38 21.45
CA GLY A 87 -24.67 -12.67 22.90
C GLY A 87 -26.03 -13.13 23.42
N PRO A 88 -27.12 -12.38 23.18
CA PRO A 88 -28.49 -12.81 23.51
C PRO A 88 -28.86 -14.17 22.88
N LEU A 89 -28.42 -14.46 21.65
CA LEU A 89 -28.65 -15.76 21.01
C LEU A 89 -27.84 -16.89 21.68
N ALA A 90 -26.56 -16.68 21.97
CA ALA A 90 -25.69 -17.67 22.62
C ALA A 90 -26.07 -17.93 24.09
N GLY A 91 -26.70 -16.95 24.75
CA GLY A 91 -27.33 -17.11 26.07
C GLY A 91 -28.62 -17.94 26.04
N ARG A 92 -29.40 -17.87 24.96
CA ARG A 92 -30.72 -18.53 24.85
C ARG A 92 -30.71 -19.89 24.14
N TYR A 93 -29.82 -20.09 23.17
CA TYR A 93 -29.84 -21.28 22.30
C TYR A 93 -28.59 -22.18 22.45
N GLY A 94 -27.56 -21.70 23.14
CA GLY A 94 -26.26 -22.36 23.27
C GLY A 94 -25.21 -21.77 22.32
N ARG A 95 -23.93 -21.98 22.66
CA ARG A 95 -22.79 -21.43 21.95
C ARG A 95 -22.61 -22.17 20.62
N ARG A 96 -22.66 -23.50 20.62
CA ARG A 96 -22.56 -24.34 19.41
C ARG A 96 -23.68 -24.04 18.41
N ARG A 97 -24.94 -23.93 18.86
CA ARG A 97 -26.05 -23.59 17.96
C ARG A 97 -25.91 -22.19 17.35
N THR A 98 -25.38 -21.23 18.11
CA THR A 98 -25.16 -19.86 17.60
C THR A 98 -23.98 -19.80 16.63
N MET A 99 -22.91 -20.59 16.85
CA MET A 99 -21.84 -20.76 15.85
C MET A 99 -22.37 -21.38 14.55
N LEU A 100 -23.22 -22.41 14.62
CA LEU A 100 -23.87 -23.00 13.44
C LEU A 100 -24.68 -21.95 12.65
N LEU A 101 -25.41 -21.06 13.32
CA LEU A 101 -26.09 -19.94 12.65
C LEU A 101 -25.11 -19.01 11.92
N THR A 102 -23.96 -18.68 12.51
CA THR A 102 -22.95 -17.84 11.82
C THR A 102 -22.35 -18.51 10.59
N THR A 103 -22.23 -19.85 10.56
CA THR A 103 -21.75 -20.56 9.36
C THR A 103 -22.70 -20.48 8.17
N LEU A 104 -24.01 -20.31 8.39
CA LEU A 104 -24.97 -20.06 7.30
C LEU A 104 -24.67 -18.71 6.63
N PHE A 105 -24.40 -17.67 7.41
CA PHE A 105 -24.04 -16.35 6.88
C PHE A 105 -22.66 -16.37 6.19
N PHE A 106 -21.65 -17.01 6.78
CA PHE A 106 -20.35 -17.21 6.13
C PHE A 106 -20.40 -18.07 4.86
N SER A 107 -21.44 -18.91 4.68
CA SER A 107 -21.63 -19.68 3.45
C SER A 107 -22.39 -18.88 2.39
N LEU A 108 -23.44 -18.16 2.78
CA LEU A 108 -24.34 -17.43 1.87
C LEU A 108 -23.74 -16.11 1.35
N GLY A 109 -23.13 -15.30 2.21
CA GLY A 109 -22.56 -14.00 1.84
C GLY A 109 -21.55 -14.12 0.69
N PRO A 110 -20.53 -15.00 0.81
CA PRO A 110 -19.52 -15.17 -0.23
C PRO A 110 -20.05 -15.77 -1.54
N ILE A 111 -21.22 -16.42 -1.57
CA ILE A 111 -21.88 -16.83 -2.82
C ILE A 111 -22.37 -15.59 -3.58
N PHE A 112 -23.02 -14.62 -2.90
CA PHE A 112 -23.39 -13.35 -3.52
C PHE A 112 -22.16 -12.54 -3.96
N GLU A 113 -21.09 -12.54 -3.17
CA GLU A 113 -19.85 -11.84 -3.51
C GLU A 113 -19.13 -12.47 -4.71
N ALA A 114 -19.01 -13.80 -4.77
CA ALA A 114 -18.36 -14.49 -5.88
C ALA A 114 -19.17 -14.44 -7.19
N LEU A 115 -20.51 -14.44 -7.12
CA LEU A 115 -21.41 -14.36 -8.27
C LEU A 115 -21.82 -12.92 -8.64
N THR A 116 -21.25 -11.91 -7.98
CA THR A 116 -21.70 -10.52 -8.15
C THR A 116 -21.55 -9.96 -9.57
N PHE A 117 -22.55 -9.21 -10.01
CA PHE A 117 -22.58 -8.51 -11.30
C PHE A 117 -22.79 -6.99 -11.18
N ASN A 118 -23.01 -6.47 -9.96
CA ASN A 118 -23.13 -5.04 -9.69
C ASN A 118 -22.72 -4.69 -8.25
N ILE A 119 -22.61 -3.40 -7.94
CA ILE A 119 -22.19 -2.90 -6.62
C ILE A 119 -23.16 -3.35 -5.52
N SER A 120 -24.47 -3.36 -5.79
CA SER A 120 -25.51 -3.72 -4.80
C SER A 120 -25.45 -5.18 -4.36
N VAL A 121 -25.23 -6.13 -5.30
CA VAL A 121 -25.08 -7.56 -4.98
C VAL A 121 -23.80 -7.81 -4.19
N MET A 122 -22.71 -7.11 -4.52
CA MET A 122 -21.47 -7.16 -3.73
C MET A 122 -21.71 -6.63 -2.30
N ALA A 123 -22.40 -5.50 -2.15
CA ALA A 123 -22.73 -4.93 -0.84
C ALA A 123 -23.66 -5.84 0.00
N VAL A 124 -24.66 -6.49 -0.61
CA VAL A 124 -25.54 -7.45 0.07
C VAL A 124 -24.76 -8.68 0.53
N GLY A 125 -23.87 -9.24 -0.31
CA GLY A 125 -22.98 -10.33 0.09
C GLY A 125 -22.11 -9.94 1.28
N ARG A 126 -21.44 -8.78 1.18
CA ARG A 126 -20.61 -8.21 2.25
C ARG A 126 -21.37 -7.98 3.56
N LEU A 127 -22.63 -7.53 3.49
CA LEU A 127 -23.50 -7.39 4.68
C LEU A 127 -23.71 -8.75 5.36
N ILE A 128 -24.03 -9.78 4.59
CA ILE A 128 -24.29 -11.14 5.09
C ILE A 128 -23.00 -11.75 5.67
N SER A 129 -21.88 -11.68 4.96
CA SER A 129 -20.56 -12.08 5.46
C SER A 129 -20.22 -11.35 6.77
N GLY A 130 -20.61 -10.07 6.87
CA GLY A 130 -20.53 -9.26 8.09
C GLY A 130 -21.35 -9.81 9.26
N LEU A 131 -22.62 -10.21 9.06
CA LEU A 131 -23.44 -10.81 10.12
C LEU A 131 -22.77 -12.07 10.71
N GLY A 132 -22.23 -12.93 9.84
CA GLY A 132 -21.46 -14.11 10.26
C GLY A 132 -20.21 -13.74 11.06
N ALA A 133 -19.41 -12.81 10.52
CA ALA A 133 -18.18 -12.33 11.14
C ALA A 133 -18.43 -11.71 12.53
N GLY A 134 -19.42 -10.83 12.64
CA GLY A 134 -19.80 -10.14 13.87
C GLY A 134 -20.27 -11.07 14.98
N GLY A 135 -21.11 -12.05 14.64
CA GLY A 135 -21.56 -13.04 15.62
C GLY A 135 -20.45 -14.00 16.03
N SER A 136 -19.61 -14.42 15.09
CA SER A 136 -18.48 -15.33 15.33
C SER A 136 -17.50 -14.76 16.37
N VAL A 137 -17.09 -13.50 16.22
CA VAL A 137 -16.13 -12.88 17.16
C VAL A 137 -16.70 -12.63 18.56
N VAL A 138 -18.02 -12.64 18.75
CA VAL A 138 -18.65 -12.66 20.09
C VAL A 138 -18.61 -14.07 20.68
N VAL A 139 -19.11 -15.07 19.94
CA VAL A 139 -19.41 -16.40 20.49
C VAL A 139 -18.19 -17.29 20.63
N VAL A 140 -17.25 -17.24 19.67
CA VAL A 140 -16.10 -18.15 19.66
C VAL A 140 -15.15 -17.92 20.84
N PRO A 141 -14.79 -16.68 21.25
CA PRO A 141 -13.98 -16.47 22.46
C PRO A 141 -14.66 -16.97 23.74
N ILE A 142 -15.98 -16.79 23.85
CA ILE A 142 -16.77 -17.29 24.99
C ILE A 142 -16.69 -18.82 25.01
N TYR A 143 -16.98 -19.48 23.89
CA TYR A 143 -16.91 -20.94 23.78
C TYR A 143 -15.51 -21.47 24.12
N ILE A 144 -14.44 -20.84 23.62
CA ILE A 144 -13.04 -21.19 23.95
C ILE A 144 -12.80 -21.06 25.46
N SER A 145 -13.21 -19.96 26.11
CA SER A 145 -13.05 -19.74 27.55
C SER A 145 -13.85 -20.73 28.42
N GLU A 146 -14.87 -21.36 27.86
CA GLU A 146 -15.73 -22.37 28.52
C GLU A 146 -15.25 -23.81 28.29
N ILE A 147 -14.53 -24.11 27.20
CA ILE A 147 -13.94 -25.45 26.94
C ILE A 147 -12.47 -25.56 27.36
N ALA A 148 -11.72 -24.47 27.45
CA ALA A 148 -10.29 -24.49 27.77
C ALA A 148 -10.02 -24.88 29.25
N PRO A 149 -8.94 -25.63 29.55
CA PRO A 149 -8.55 -25.96 30.93
C PRO A 149 -8.34 -24.70 31.78
N PRO A 150 -8.80 -24.65 33.05
CA PRO A 150 -8.77 -23.44 33.88
C PRO A 150 -7.41 -22.72 33.95
N ALA A 151 -6.30 -23.47 34.05
CA ALA A 151 -4.95 -22.93 34.13
C ALA A 151 -4.39 -22.39 32.80
N GLU A 152 -5.03 -22.67 31.65
CA GLU A 152 -4.54 -22.36 30.30
C GLU A 152 -5.54 -21.53 29.48
N LYS A 153 -6.60 -21.00 30.11
CA LYS A 153 -7.68 -20.24 29.44
C LYS A 153 -7.19 -19.04 28.63
N GLY A 154 -6.26 -18.25 29.16
CA GLY A 154 -5.70 -17.10 28.43
C GLY A 154 -4.84 -17.52 27.23
N PHE A 155 -4.05 -18.59 27.37
CA PHE A 155 -3.29 -19.16 26.24
C PHE A 155 -4.23 -19.62 25.11
N PHE A 156 -5.25 -20.44 25.40
CA PHE A 156 -6.19 -20.88 24.36
C PHE A 156 -7.05 -19.74 23.82
N GLY A 157 -7.41 -18.74 24.64
CA GLY A 157 -8.13 -17.54 24.19
C GLY A 157 -7.39 -16.78 23.07
N THR A 158 -6.05 -16.80 23.06
CA THR A 158 -5.24 -16.15 22.00
C THR A 158 -5.47 -16.76 20.61
N PHE A 159 -5.95 -18.02 20.51
CA PHE A 159 -6.22 -18.66 19.22
C PHE A 159 -7.26 -17.90 18.39
N THR A 160 -8.14 -17.12 19.03
CA THR A 160 -9.03 -16.17 18.35
C THR A 160 -8.21 -15.25 17.43
N GLN A 161 -7.26 -14.48 17.98
CA GLN A 161 -6.47 -13.53 17.20
C GLN A 161 -5.48 -14.23 16.27
N ILE A 162 -4.88 -15.35 16.69
CA ILE A 162 -3.98 -16.12 15.82
C ILE A 162 -4.72 -16.54 14.55
N MET A 163 -5.96 -17.05 14.68
CA MET A 163 -6.74 -17.50 13.53
C MET A 163 -7.30 -16.33 12.71
N CYS A 164 -7.67 -15.19 13.32
CA CYS A 164 -7.90 -13.95 12.58
C CYS A 164 -6.69 -13.58 11.70
N ASN A 165 -5.48 -13.62 12.24
CA ASN A 165 -4.25 -13.31 11.50
C ASN A 165 -3.97 -14.34 10.39
N VAL A 166 -4.26 -15.63 10.62
CA VAL A 166 -4.19 -16.69 9.58
C VAL A 166 -5.17 -16.41 8.44
N GLY A 167 -6.40 -15.96 8.74
CA GLY A 167 -7.38 -15.55 7.73
C GLY A 167 -6.89 -14.38 6.88
N ILE A 168 -6.35 -13.35 7.51
CA ILE A 168 -5.75 -12.20 6.83
C ILE A 168 -4.61 -12.66 5.90
N LEU A 169 -3.67 -13.49 6.38
CA LEU A 169 -2.55 -13.98 5.58
C LEU A 169 -3.01 -14.87 4.41
N LEU A 170 -3.91 -15.83 4.66
CA LEU A 170 -4.46 -16.73 3.63
C LEU A 170 -5.07 -15.94 2.48
N THR A 171 -5.84 -14.90 2.80
CA THR A 171 -6.56 -14.12 1.78
C THR A 171 -5.62 -13.20 1.01
N GLN A 172 -4.59 -12.66 1.65
CA GLN A 172 -3.53 -11.91 0.96
C GLN A 172 -2.68 -12.81 0.05
N LEU A 173 -2.43 -14.06 0.46
CA LEU A 173 -1.73 -15.07 -0.35
C LEU A 173 -2.56 -15.45 -1.59
N LEU A 174 -3.86 -15.72 -1.41
CA LEU A 174 -4.80 -15.93 -2.51
C LEU A 174 -4.85 -14.69 -3.43
N GLY A 175 -4.92 -13.50 -2.85
CA GLY A 175 -4.88 -12.22 -3.58
C GLY A 175 -3.62 -12.05 -4.43
N TYR A 176 -2.45 -12.42 -3.94
CA TYR A 176 -1.19 -12.32 -4.68
C TYR A 176 -1.18 -13.17 -5.98
N PHE A 177 -1.79 -14.37 -5.95
CA PHE A 177 -1.83 -15.26 -7.12
C PHE A 177 -3.07 -15.05 -8.00
N LEU A 178 -4.24 -14.81 -7.40
CA LEU A 178 -5.55 -14.85 -8.06
C LEU A 178 -6.13 -13.48 -8.46
N SER A 179 -5.47 -12.35 -8.14
CA SER A 179 -5.88 -11.02 -8.63
C SER A 179 -5.55 -10.83 -10.12
N ARG A 180 -6.20 -11.61 -10.99
CA ARG A 180 -6.04 -11.61 -12.46
C ARG A 180 -7.36 -12.03 -13.13
N GLY A 181 -7.78 -11.33 -14.17
CA GLY A 181 -8.98 -11.70 -14.95
C GLY A 181 -10.23 -11.85 -14.07
N GLN A 182 -10.94 -12.97 -14.20
CA GLN A 182 -12.08 -13.35 -13.35
C GLN A 182 -11.68 -14.04 -12.02
N SER A 183 -10.40 -14.42 -11.85
CA SER A 183 -9.96 -15.29 -10.76
C SER A 183 -10.09 -14.69 -9.36
N TRP A 184 -10.31 -13.37 -9.24
CA TRP A 184 -10.62 -12.71 -7.96
C TRP A 184 -11.90 -13.27 -7.32
N ARG A 185 -12.86 -13.76 -8.12
CA ARG A 185 -14.09 -14.42 -7.63
C ARG A 185 -13.80 -15.69 -6.83
N ILE A 186 -12.70 -16.39 -7.14
CA ILE A 186 -12.26 -17.59 -6.43
C ILE A 186 -11.79 -17.24 -5.02
N ILE A 187 -11.18 -16.06 -4.81
CA ILE A 187 -10.78 -15.59 -3.47
C ILE A 187 -12.00 -15.53 -2.57
N LEU A 188 -13.06 -14.88 -3.02
CA LEU A 188 -14.33 -14.72 -2.28
C LEU A 188 -14.99 -16.09 -2.05
N ALA A 189 -15.07 -16.93 -3.08
CA ALA A 189 -15.64 -18.28 -2.98
C ALA A 189 -14.94 -19.20 -1.97
N VAL A 190 -13.63 -19.04 -1.75
CA VAL A 190 -12.88 -19.81 -0.73
C VAL A 190 -13.36 -19.49 0.69
N GLY A 191 -13.75 -18.25 0.99
CA GLY A 191 -14.39 -17.91 2.27
C GLY A 191 -15.67 -18.71 2.49
N GLY A 192 -16.53 -18.77 1.47
CA GLY A 192 -17.76 -19.60 1.50
C GLY A 192 -17.48 -21.08 1.73
N ALA A 193 -16.45 -21.64 1.07
CA ALA A 193 -16.05 -23.03 1.25
C ALA A 193 -15.56 -23.33 2.68
N ILE A 194 -14.79 -22.41 3.29
CA ILE A 194 -14.35 -22.53 4.68
C ILE A 194 -15.55 -22.43 5.65
N GLY A 195 -16.53 -21.57 5.35
CA GLY A 195 -17.81 -21.49 6.08
C GLY A 195 -18.58 -22.82 6.10
N VAL A 196 -18.68 -23.50 4.95
CA VAL A 196 -19.30 -24.83 4.85
C VAL A 196 -18.51 -25.89 5.62
N VAL A 197 -17.17 -25.88 5.53
CA VAL A 197 -16.31 -26.80 6.30
C VAL A 197 -16.48 -26.59 7.81
N GLN A 198 -16.58 -25.34 8.27
CA GLN A 198 -16.89 -25.04 9.68
C GLN A 198 -18.28 -25.57 10.07
N GLY A 199 -19.30 -25.33 9.24
CA GLY A 199 -20.67 -25.80 9.49
C GLY A 199 -20.73 -27.32 9.66
N LEU A 200 -20.10 -28.07 8.75
CA LEU A 200 -20.01 -29.53 8.82
C LEU A 200 -19.22 -30.00 10.05
N GLY A 201 -18.11 -29.35 10.39
CA GLY A 201 -17.35 -29.66 11.60
C GLY A 201 -18.16 -29.45 12.89
N LEU A 202 -18.93 -28.36 12.97
CA LEU A 202 -19.79 -28.05 14.11
C LEU A 202 -20.96 -29.06 14.29
N LEU A 203 -21.25 -29.92 13.32
CA LEU A 203 -22.17 -31.04 13.51
C LEU A 203 -21.59 -32.13 14.44
N LEU A 204 -20.26 -32.21 14.58
CA LEU A 204 -19.57 -33.23 15.40
C LEU A 204 -18.98 -32.68 16.72
N THR A 205 -19.02 -31.36 16.94
CA THR A 205 -18.63 -30.74 18.22
C THR A 205 -19.71 -30.87 19.30
N VAL A 206 -19.32 -30.66 20.55
CA VAL A 206 -20.22 -30.59 21.71
C VAL A 206 -20.68 -29.15 21.97
N GLU A 207 -21.82 -29.00 22.66
CA GLU A 207 -22.18 -27.72 23.27
C GLU A 207 -21.24 -27.43 24.47
N SER A 208 -21.16 -26.17 24.90
CA SER A 208 -20.33 -25.78 26.05
C SER A 208 -20.76 -26.52 27.32
N PRO A 209 -19.83 -27.19 28.05
CA PRO A 209 -20.19 -27.91 29.28
C PRO A 209 -20.70 -26.96 30.36
N LYS A 210 -20.12 -25.75 30.47
CA LYS A 210 -20.60 -24.74 31.42
C LYS A 210 -22.00 -24.25 31.08
N TYR A 211 -22.30 -23.96 29.80
CA TYR A 211 -23.66 -23.58 29.39
C TYR A 211 -24.71 -24.63 29.78
N VAL A 212 -24.38 -25.91 29.63
CA VAL A 212 -25.28 -27.03 29.96
C VAL A 212 -25.47 -27.16 31.48
N ALA A 213 -24.42 -26.91 32.28
CA ALA A 213 -24.52 -26.82 33.73
C ALA A 213 -25.38 -25.62 34.18
N ASP A 214 -25.13 -24.42 33.62
CA ASP A 214 -25.91 -23.20 33.87
C ASP A 214 -27.41 -23.35 33.52
N HIS A 215 -27.75 -24.31 32.64
CA HIS A 215 -29.12 -24.63 32.22
C HIS A 215 -29.76 -25.83 32.96
N GLY A 216 -29.10 -26.35 34.00
CA GLY A 216 -29.67 -27.33 34.91
C GLY A 216 -29.53 -28.81 34.53
N ASP A 217 -28.62 -29.16 33.60
CA ASP A 217 -28.25 -30.56 33.32
C ASP A 217 -26.77 -30.83 33.71
N PRO A 218 -26.46 -30.93 35.02
CA PRO A 218 -25.09 -31.16 35.48
C PRO A 218 -24.54 -32.54 35.06
N VAL A 219 -25.41 -33.52 34.83
CA VAL A 219 -25.02 -34.88 34.40
C VAL A 219 -24.52 -34.86 32.97
N GLN A 220 -25.23 -34.20 32.06
CA GLN A 220 -24.78 -33.99 30.69
C GLN A 220 -23.53 -33.09 30.63
N ALA A 221 -23.46 -32.04 31.47
CA ALA A 221 -22.27 -31.21 31.59
C ALA A 221 -21.03 -32.04 31.99
N LYS A 222 -21.13 -32.89 33.03
CA LYS A 222 -20.07 -33.80 33.47
C LYS A 222 -19.68 -34.81 32.38
N ARG A 223 -20.65 -35.36 31.64
CA ARG A 223 -20.41 -36.26 30.49
C ARG A 223 -19.68 -35.54 29.34
N ILE A 224 -20.06 -34.30 29.02
CA ILE A 224 -19.39 -33.47 28.01
C ILE A 224 -17.95 -33.13 28.46
N LEU A 225 -17.77 -32.72 29.72
CA LEU A 225 -16.47 -32.34 30.26
C LEU A 225 -15.50 -33.53 30.29
N ARG A 226 -15.94 -34.73 30.70
CA ARG A 226 -15.16 -35.99 30.58
C ARG A 226 -14.79 -36.30 29.13
N LYS A 227 -15.66 -36.02 28.15
CA LYS A 227 -15.34 -36.18 26.71
C LYS A 227 -14.27 -35.19 26.21
N ILE A 228 -14.22 -33.97 26.76
CA ILE A 228 -13.23 -32.94 26.40
C ILE A 228 -11.89 -33.19 27.10
N ARG A 229 -11.89 -33.49 28.40
CA ARG A 229 -10.69 -33.67 29.24
C ARG A 229 -10.09 -35.07 29.16
N GLY A 230 -10.88 -36.08 28.80
CA GLY A 230 -10.51 -37.49 28.80
C GLY A 230 -10.95 -38.22 30.07
N SER A 231 -10.96 -39.55 30.03
CA SER A 231 -11.44 -40.42 31.11
C SER A 231 -10.64 -40.35 32.40
N ASN A 232 -9.39 -39.88 32.34
CA ASN A 232 -8.42 -39.96 33.43
C ASN A 232 -8.21 -38.61 34.15
N TYR A 233 -9.01 -37.60 33.81
CA TYR A 233 -8.97 -36.27 34.44
C TYR A 233 -10.11 -36.16 35.47
N ASP A 234 -9.80 -35.65 36.66
CA ASP A 234 -10.82 -35.33 37.65
C ASP A 234 -11.61 -34.09 37.20
N VAL A 235 -12.87 -34.31 36.85
CA VAL A 235 -13.80 -33.27 36.39
C VAL A 235 -14.58 -32.62 37.54
N ASP A 236 -14.56 -33.22 38.73
CA ASP A 236 -15.43 -32.82 39.82
C ASP A 236 -14.88 -31.59 40.58
N GLU A 237 -13.56 -31.41 40.62
CA GLU A 237 -12.96 -30.12 41.00
C GLU A 237 -13.42 -28.98 40.07
N GLU A 238 -13.34 -29.18 38.75
CA GLU A 238 -13.73 -28.16 37.76
C GLU A 238 -15.25 -27.86 37.77
N MET A 239 -16.10 -28.88 37.99
CA MET A 239 -17.55 -28.70 38.17
C MET A 239 -17.89 -27.97 39.47
N SER A 240 -17.24 -28.31 40.58
CA SER A 240 -17.46 -27.67 41.89
C SER A 240 -17.12 -26.17 41.86
N ALA A 241 -16.09 -25.78 41.09
CA ALA A 241 -15.70 -24.40 40.86
C ALA A 241 -16.75 -23.56 40.10
N TRP A 242 -17.79 -24.19 39.52
CA TRP A 242 -18.94 -23.49 38.92
C TRP A 242 -20.12 -23.35 39.90
N GLY A 243 -19.95 -23.72 41.18
CA GLY A 243 -21.02 -23.73 42.18
C GLY A 243 -21.93 -24.96 42.11
N VAL A 244 -21.67 -25.89 41.18
CA VAL A 244 -22.38 -27.16 41.05
C VAL A 244 -21.78 -28.15 42.05
N ALA A 245 -22.18 -28.04 43.31
CA ALA A 245 -21.83 -29.02 44.34
C ALA A 245 -22.39 -30.41 43.95
N GLY A 246 -21.55 -31.44 44.09
CA GLY A 246 -21.86 -32.78 43.62
C GLY A 246 -23.08 -33.39 44.32
N THR A 247 -24.02 -33.91 43.53
CA THR A 247 -24.96 -34.93 44.01
C THR A 247 -24.23 -36.26 44.06
N ASP A 248 -23.49 -36.50 45.13
CA ASP A 248 -22.89 -37.80 45.46
C ASP A 248 -23.98 -38.79 45.93
N ASP A 249 -24.92 -39.07 45.02
CA ASP A 249 -26.02 -40.00 45.22
C ASP A 249 -25.91 -41.13 44.17
N PRO A 250 -25.30 -42.28 44.52
CA PRO A 250 -24.93 -43.32 43.56
C PRO A 250 -26.12 -43.98 42.86
N VAL A 251 -27.35 -43.74 43.34
CA VAL A 251 -28.60 -44.17 42.70
C VAL A 251 -28.79 -43.52 41.31
N GLY A 252 -28.19 -42.34 41.08
CA GLY A 252 -28.39 -41.56 39.87
C GLY A 252 -27.80 -42.18 38.58
N GLU A 253 -26.72 -42.95 38.65
CA GLU A 253 -26.09 -43.53 37.44
C GLU A 253 -26.87 -44.75 36.91
N GLU A 254 -27.50 -45.56 37.76
CA GLU A 254 -28.40 -46.65 37.32
C GLU A 254 -29.68 -46.10 36.67
N GLN A 255 -30.28 -45.06 37.27
CA GLN A 255 -31.51 -44.44 36.76
C GLN A 255 -31.32 -43.76 35.38
N ALA A 256 -30.08 -43.44 35.00
CA ALA A 256 -29.73 -42.89 33.71
C ALA A 256 -29.54 -43.96 32.61
N LEU A 257 -29.20 -45.20 32.98
CA LEU A 257 -29.11 -46.34 32.06
C LEU A 257 -30.50 -46.92 31.75
N LEU A 258 -31.38 -46.98 32.76
CA LEU A 258 -32.76 -47.52 32.66
C LEU A 258 -33.75 -46.60 31.90
N ARG A 259 -33.29 -45.65 31.09
CA ARG A 259 -34.13 -44.66 30.40
C ARG A 259 -34.14 -44.74 28.86
N GLU A 260 -33.42 -45.69 28.27
CA GLU A 260 -33.52 -45.98 26.83
C GLU A 260 -34.45 -47.17 26.50
N GLU A 261 -34.90 -47.94 27.51
CA GLU A 261 -35.82 -49.08 27.38
C GLU A 261 -37.13 -48.90 28.16
N ASP A 262 -37.97 -47.92 27.77
CA ASP A 262 -39.37 -48.26 27.43
C ASP A 262 -40.06 -47.15 26.62
N GLY A 263 -41.09 -47.54 25.87
CA GLY A 263 -41.98 -46.62 25.16
C GLY A 263 -43.30 -46.39 25.89
N THR A 264 -44.00 -45.31 25.51
CA THR A 264 -45.42 -45.04 25.84
C THR A 264 -45.72 -44.35 27.19
N GLN A 265 -46.10 -43.07 27.09
CA GLN A 265 -47.07 -42.33 27.94
C GLN A 265 -47.11 -42.57 29.47
N LEU A 266 -46.85 -41.51 30.26
CA LEU A 266 -47.92 -40.72 30.88
C LEU A 266 -47.46 -39.34 31.38
N ARG A 267 -48.40 -38.44 31.64
CA ARG A 267 -48.17 -37.20 32.41
C ARG A 267 -48.37 -37.47 33.90
N THR A 268 -47.39 -37.12 34.73
CA THR A 268 -47.54 -37.03 36.19
C THR A 268 -46.83 -35.77 36.69
N GLU A 269 -47.54 -34.95 37.47
CA GLU A 269 -47.01 -33.70 38.07
C GLU A 269 -45.97 -33.99 39.16
N PRO A 270 -44.78 -33.36 39.15
CA PRO A 270 -43.86 -33.40 40.28
C PRO A 270 -44.35 -32.49 41.42
N SER A 271 -44.57 -33.07 42.61
CA SER A 271 -45.01 -32.34 43.81
C SER A 271 -44.04 -31.25 44.24
N ALA A 272 -44.57 -30.19 44.86
CA ALA A 272 -43.80 -29.01 45.26
C ALA A 272 -42.83 -29.31 46.43
N SER A 273 -41.53 -29.35 46.13
CA SER A 273 -40.46 -29.21 47.12
C SER A 273 -39.84 -27.81 47.08
N LYS A 274 -39.10 -27.42 48.13
CA LYS A 274 -38.74 -26.02 48.41
C LYS A 274 -37.76 -25.45 47.37
N ARG A 275 -38.24 -24.58 46.48
CA ARG A 275 -37.37 -23.68 45.68
C ARG A 275 -36.65 -22.69 46.59
N GLY A 276 -35.38 -22.97 46.87
CA GLY A 276 -34.45 -21.98 47.43
C GLY A 276 -34.14 -20.89 46.41
N SER A 277 -34.01 -19.65 46.87
CA SER A 277 -33.65 -18.51 46.02
C SER A 277 -32.14 -18.48 45.76
N ASN A 278 -31.74 -18.70 44.49
CA ASN A 278 -30.67 -18.00 43.76
C ASN A 278 -30.33 -18.82 42.49
N HIS A 279 -30.83 -18.37 41.34
CA HIS A 279 -30.35 -18.76 40.01
C HIS A 279 -30.19 -17.45 39.23
N GLU A 280 -28.96 -17.13 38.86
CA GLU A 280 -28.62 -15.86 38.21
C GLU A 280 -28.93 -15.93 36.73
N ALA A 281 -30.13 -15.47 36.37
CA ALA A 281 -30.57 -15.41 34.97
C ALA A 281 -29.65 -14.49 34.16
N THR A 282 -29.20 -14.97 32.99
CA THR A 282 -28.29 -14.22 32.10
C THR A 282 -28.75 -12.79 31.86
N LEU A 283 -27.89 -11.81 32.20
CA LEU A 283 -28.27 -10.41 32.27
C LEU A 283 -28.33 -9.78 30.88
N SER A 284 -29.46 -9.13 30.56
CA SER A 284 -29.64 -8.38 29.31
C SER A 284 -28.69 -7.18 29.24
N ILE A 285 -28.32 -6.75 28.03
CA ILE A 285 -27.40 -5.63 27.78
C ILE A 285 -27.83 -4.36 28.54
N MET A 286 -29.13 -4.07 28.61
CA MET A 286 -29.67 -2.91 29.35
C MET A 286 -29.62 -3.08 30.89
N GLN A 287 -29.62 -4.31 31.39
CA GLN A 287 -29.46 -4.61 32.82
C GLN A 287 -27.98 -4.51 33.21
N VAL A 288 -27.08 -5.11 32.42
CA VAL A 288 -25.61 -5.06 32.61
C VAL A 288 -25.09 -3.62 32.67
N LEU A 289 -25.57 -2.74 31.78
CA LEU A 289 -25.21 -1.31 31.80
C LEU A 289 -25.72 -0.53 33.01
N ARG A 290 -26.82 -0.98 33.64
CA ARG A 290 -27.44 -0.31 34.80
C ARG A 290 -26.98 -0.89 36.14
N HIS A 291 -26.34 -2.05 36.15
CA HIS A 291 -25.94 -2.70 37.38
C HIS A 291 -24.68 -2.03 37.98
N PRO A 292 -24.70 -1.61 39.26
CA PRO A 292 -23.58 -0.90 39.89
C PRO A 292 -22.29 -1.75 39.92
N ASP A 293 -22.40 -3.08 39.86
CA ASP A 293 -21.25 -3.97 39.88
C ASP A 293 -20.70 -4.35 38.50
N HIS A 294 -21.40 -4.05 37.40
CA HIS A 294 -20.91 -4.40 36.06
C HIS A 294 -20.48 -3.19 35.22
N TYR A 295 -21.03 -1.99 35.44
CA TYR A 295 -20.73 -0.84 34.56
C TYR A 295 -19.23 -0.50 34.45
N ARG A 296 -18.44 -0.61 35.53
CA ARG A 296 -16.99 -0.34 35.50
C ARG A 296 -16.23 -1.30 34.59
N ALA A 297 -16.57 -2.58 34.66
CA ALA A 297 -15.98 -3.61 33.81
C ALA A 297 -16.41 -3.43 32.34
N VAL A 298 -17.68 -3.14 32.10
CA VAL A 298 -18.21 -2.87 30.76
C VAL A 298 -17.51 -1.69 30.11
N ILE A 299 -17.31 -0.57 30.85
CA ILE A 299 -16.55 0.59 30.37
C ILE A 299 -15.08 0.22 30.08
N ALA A 300 -14.42 -0.54 30.94
CA ALA A 300 -13.05 -0.98 30.73
C ALA A 300 -12.90 -1.82 29.44
N VAL A 301 -13.78 -2.81 29.22
CA VAL A 301 -13.75 -3.65 28.01
C VAL A 301 -14.10 -2.84 26.76
N ILE A 302 -15.12 -1.97 26.80
CA ILE A 302 -15.47 -1.07 25.68
C ILE A 302 -14.26 -0.20 25.29
N MET A 303 -13.60 0.43 26.27
CA MET A 303 -12.46 1.32 25.99
C MET A 303 -11.24 0.58 25.44
N ILE A 304 -11.04 -0.68 25.84
CA ILE A 304 -9.99 -1.56 25.30
C ILE A 304 -10.32 -2.01 23.86
N MET A 305 -11.59 -2.31 23.57
CA MET A 305 -12.06 -2.61 22.21
C MET A 305 -11.97 -1.39 21.28
N LEU A 306 -12.24 -0.18 21.80
CA LEU A 306 -12.00 1.07 21.07
C LEU A 306 -10.50 1.30 20.84
N ALA A 307 -9.65 1.08 21.85
CA ALA A 307 -8.20 1.17 21.71
C ALA A 307 -7.63 0.22 20.65
N GLN A 308 -8.14 -1.02 20.58
CA GLN A 308 -7.74 -2.01 19.58
C GLN A 308 -7.88 -1.45 18.16
N GLN A 309 -9.00 -0.81 17.83
CA GLN A 309 -9.30 -0.36 16.46
C GLN A 309 -8.82 1.07 16.17
N LEU A 310 -8.99 2.00 17.13
CA LEU A 310 -8.59 3.40 17.00
C LEU A 310 -7.08 3.64 17.17
N SER A 311 -6.32 2.61 17.54
CA SER A 311 -4.86 2.57 17.33
C SER A 311 -4.45 2.59 15.85
N GLY A 312 -5.37 2.29 14.93
CA GLY A 312 -5.18 2.39 13.48
C GLY A 312 -4.85 1.08 12.76
N ILE A 313 -4.92 -0.08 13.40
CA ILE A 313 -4.55 -1.38 12.79
C ILE A 313 -5.26 -1.68 11.46
N ASN A 314 -6.54 -1.32 11.34
CA ASN A 314 -7.29 -1.51 10.09
C ASN A 314 -6.75 -0.69 8.91
N SER A 315 -6.03 0.42 9.14
CA SER A 315 -5.39 1.16 8.04
C SER A 315 -4.37 0.29 7.28
N ILE A 316 -3.67 -0.61 7.98
CA ILE A 316 -2.70 -1.54 7.40
C ILE A 316 -3.41 -2.82 6.91
N VAL A 317 -4.34 -3.38 7.70
CA VAL A 317 -5.03 -4.64 7.31
C VAL A 317 -5.91 -4.44 6.07
N MET A 318 -6.62 -3.32 5.96
CA MET A 318 -7.57 -3.05 4.86
C MET A 318 -6.94 -2.31 3.67
N TYR A 319 -5.92 -1.47 3.89
CA TYR A 319 -5.31 -0.63 2.84
C TYR A 319 -3.78 -0.76 2.70
N GLY A 320 -3.16 -1.73 3.39
CA GLY A 320 -1.69 -1.87 3.42
C GLY A 320 -1.03 -2.04 2.04
N VAL A 321 -1.68 -2.70 1.07
CA VAL A 321 -1.12 -2.85 -0.29
C VAL A 321 -1.06 -1.50 -1.00
N SER A 322 -2.10 -0.67 -0.91
CA SER A 322 -2.14 0.64 -1.58
C SER A 322 -1.25 1.67 -0.87
N LEU A 323 -1.18 1.63 0.47
CA LEU A 323 -0.27 2.46 1.25
C LEU A 323 1.20 2.13 0.99
N LEU A 324 1.57 0.84 0.90
CA LEU A 324 2.94 0.44 0.61
C LEU A 324 3.32 0.58 -0.87
N ALA A 325 2.35 0.62 -1.79
CA ALA A 325 2.61 0.79 -3.23
C ALA A 325 3.18 2.17 -3.59
N THR A 326 2.83 3.23 -2.85
CA THR A 326 3.40 4.57 -3.03
C THR A 326 4.86 4.64 -2.57
N LEU A 327 5.24 3.81 -1.59
CA LEU A 327 6.56 3.78 -0.95
C LEU A 327 7.54 2.81 -1.62
N LEU A 328 7.05 1.69 -2.18
CA LEU A 328 7.85 0.56 -2.68
C LEU A 328 7.28 0.00 -3.98
N LYS A 329 7.53 0.69 -5.11
CA LYS A 329 6.94 0.46 -6.44
C LYS A 329 7.03 -0.97 -7.04
N SER A 330 7.80 -1.89 -6.46
CA SER A 330 7.89 -3.30 -6.91
C SER A 330 7.46 -4.36 -5.87
N ASN A 331 7.49 -4.06 -4.58
CA ASN A 331 7.46 -5.09 -3.51
C ASN A 331 6.30 -4.92 -2.50
N SER A 332 5.38 -3.97 -2.69
CA SER A 332 4.34 -3.64 -1.70
C SER A 332 3.45 -4.82 -1.28
N ALA A 333 2.99 -5.64 -2.23
CA ALA A 333 2.17 -6.82 -1.93
C ALA A 333 2.94 -7.90 -1.14
N LEU A 334 4.22 -8.11 -1.46
CA LEU A 334 5.08 -9.06 -0.76
C LEU A 334 5.41 -8.56 0.66
N LEU A 335 5.63 -7.26 0.84
CA LEU A 335 5.81 -6.67 2.17
C LEU A 335 4.52 -6.78 3.01
N ASN A 336 3.35 -6.53 2.42
CA ASN A 336 2.06 -6.68 3.11
C ASN A 336 1.83 -8.13 3.57
N LEU A 337 2.19 -9.11 2.73
CA LEU A 337 2.17 -10.54 3.08
C LEU A 337 3.14 -10.84 4.25
N ALA A 338 4.35 -10.28 4.22
CA ALA A 338 5.34 -10.44 5.29
C ALA A 338 4.91 -9.78 6.62
N VAL A 339 4.21 -8.64 6.55
CA VAL A 339 3.61 -7.97 7.72
C VAL A 339 2.54 -8.86 8.37
N SER A 340 1.67 -9.50 7.57
CA SER A 340 0.65 -10.43 8.08
C SER A 340 1.27 -11.71 8.65
N ALA A 341 2.32 -12.26 8.01
CA ALA A 341 3.06 -13.40 8.54
C ALA A 341 3.77 -13.07 9.87
N LEU A 342 4.38 -11.88 9.98
CA LEU A 342 4.95 -11.38 11.23
C LEU A 342 3.90 -11.26 12.34
N ASN A 343 2.69 -10.80 12.01
CA ASN A 343 1.59 -10.70 12.98
C ASN A 343 1.21 -12.07 13.59
N ILE A 344 1.15 -13.13 12.76
CA ILE A 344 0.93 -14.50 13.25
C ILE A 344 2.06 -14.93 14.18
N ILE A 345 3.32 -14.79 13.74
CA ILE A 345 4.51 -15.22 14.50
C ILE A 345 4.56 -14.51 15.85
N VAL A 346 4.38 -13.18 15.87
CA VAL A 346 4.46 -12.38 17.09
C VAL A 346 3.26 -12.61 18.02
N THR A 347 2.05 -12.81 17.49
CA THR A 347 0.88 -13.16 18.33
C THR A 347 1.04 -14.55 18.96
N ALA A 348 1.50 -15.54 18.19
CA ALA A 348 1.70 -16.90 18.69
C ALA A 348 2.87 -16.99 19.70
N ALA A 349 3.99 -16.31 19.44
CA ALA A 349 5.10 -16.20 20.38
C ALA A 349 4.76 -15.33 21.61
N GLY A 350 3.84 -14.37 21.46
CA GLY A 350 3.31 -13.53 22.54
C GLY A 350 2.30 -14.23 23.45
N ALA A 351 1.63 -15.30 23.00
CA ALA A 351 0.61 -15.98 23.80
C ALA A 351 1.13 -16.49 25.17
N PRO A 352 2.30 -17.16 25.29
CA PRO A 352 2.90 -17.50 26.59
C PRO A 352 3.42 -16.29 27.39
N LEU A 353 3.56 -15.12 26.76
CA LEU A 353 4.07 -13.91 27.40
C LEU A 353 2.97 -13.15 28.16
N VAL A 354 1.71 -13.19 27.69
CA VAL A 354 0.55 -12.59 28.37
C VAL A 354 0.38 -13.14 29.78
N GLU A 355 0.53 -14.46 29.95
CA GLU A 355 0.50 -15.12 31.26
C GLU A 355 1.67 -14.73 32.17
N ARG A 356 2.82 -14.36 31.58
CA ARG A 356 4.03 -13.97 32.33
C ARG A 356 4.03 -12.51 32.74
N LEU A 357 3.71 -11.58 31.85
CA LEU A 357 3.77 -10.13 32.10
C LEU A 357 2.49 -9.54 32.73
N GLY A 358 1.35 -10.20 32.56
CA GLY A 358 0.05 -9.64 32.94
C GLY A 358 -0.64 -8.91 31.79
N ARG A 359 -1.98 -8.89 31.83
CA ARG A 359 -2.83 -8.39 30.75
C ARG A 359 -2.65 -6.88 30.58
N LYS A 360 -2.59 -6.13 31.68
CA LYS A 360 -2.42 -4.66 31.67
C LYS A 360 -1.04 -4.27 31.13
N THR A 361 0.01 -4.97 31.56
CA THR A 361 1.39 -4.74 31.10
C THR A 361 1.52 -4.92 29.59
N CYS A 362 0.97 -6.00 29.04
CA CYS A 362 0.98 -6.26 27.60
C CYS A 362 0.16 -5.23 26.80
N LEU A 363 -1.02 -4.81 27.28
CA LEU A 363 -1.81 -3.75 26.64
C LEU A 363 -1.05 -2.41 26.58
N LEU A 364 -0.39 -2.01 27.67
CA LEU A 364 0.38 -0.76 27.72
C LEU A 364 1.61 -0.79 26.81
N ASN A 365 2.38 -1.89 26.83
CA ASN A 365 3.53 -2.07 25.92
C ASN A 365 3.10 -2.06 24.44
N SER A 366 1.96 -2.69 24.13
CA SER A 366 1.37 -2.72 22.80
C SER A 366 1.01 -1.30 22.32
N LEU A 367 0.31 -0.52 23.14
CA LEU A 367 -0.05 0.88 22.84
C LEU A 367 1.16 1.80 22.70
N ALA A 368 2.17 1.66 23.56
CA ALA A 368 3.41 2.43 23.45
C ALA A 368 4.15 2.12 22.14
N GLY A 369 4.30 0.84 21.81
CA GLY A 369 4.95 0.40 20.57
C GLY A 369 4.20 0.85 19.30
N MET A 370 2.86 0.75 19.29
CA MET A 370 2.03 1.23 18.18
C MET A 370 2.05 2.76 18.06
N GLY A 371 2.01 3.49 19.18
CA GLY A 371 2.10 4.96 19.19
C GLY A 371 3.44 5.47 18.65
N ILE A 372 4.56 4.92 19.13
CA ILE A 372 5.91 5.23 18.63
C ILE A 372 6.02 4.88 17.15
N SER A 373 5.58 3.68 16.75
CA SER A 373 5.64 3.24 15.35
C SER A 373 4.76 4.11 14.43
N SER A 374 3.63 4.64 14.93
CA SER A 374 2.81 5.61 14.20
C SER A 374 3.54 6.91 13.94
N LEU A 375 4.28 7.44 14.93
CA LEU A 375 5.13 8.63 14.74
C LEU A 375 6.24 8.37 13.71
N LEU A 376 6.90 7.22 13.78
CA LEU A 376 7.93 6.83 12.81
C LEU A 376 7.35 6.67 11.39
N LEU A 377 6.12 6.15 11.26
CA LEU A 377 5.43 6.01 9.98
C LEU A 377 4.96 7.35 9.42
N ALA A 378 4.46 8.26 10.27
CA ALA A 378 4.11 9.62 9.88
C ALA A 378 5.34 10.37 9.33
N ILE A 379 6.46 10.30 10.04
CA ILE A 379 7.74 10.90 9.63
C ILE A 379 8.26 10.22 8.36
N GLY A 380 8.20 8.89 8.28
CA GLY A 380 8.63 8.10 7.13
C GLY A 380 7.91 8.49 5.84
N ILE A 381 6.57 8.58 5.88
CA ILE A 381 5.76 8.97 4.72
C ILE A 381 6.00 10.45 4.38
N THR A 382 5.87 11.37 5.35
CA THR A 382 5.98 12.82 5.11
C THR A 382 7.40 13.26 4.72
N ARG A 383 8.44 12.44 4.97
CA ARG A 383 9.82 12.63 4.47
C ARG A 383 10.20 11.72 3.29
N SER A 384 9.27 10.92 2.76
CA SER A 384 9.52 9.94 1.66
C SER A 384 10.65 8.94 1.94
N ILE A 385 10.84 8.54 3.21
CA ILE A 385 11.85 7.57 3.63
C ILE A 385 11.22 6.17 3.64
N SER A 386 11.26 5.46 2.51
CA SER A 386 10.61 4.16 2.34
C SER A 386 11.10 3.09 3.32
N ILE A 387 12.40 3.07 3.66
CA ILE A 387 12.97 2.09 4.61
C ILE A 387 12.41 2.30 6.02
N LEU A 388 12.40 3.56 6.50
CA LEU A 388 11.82 3.91 7.80
C LEU A 388 10.33 3.56 7.85
N SER A 389 9.59 3.84 6.78
CA SER A 389 8.17 3.52 6.66
C SER A 389 7.91 2.01 6.72
N ALA A 390 8.70 1.20 6.02
CA ALA A 390 8.59 -0.26 6.02
C ALA A 390 8.91 -0.87 7.41
N VAL A 391 9.98 -0.40 8.06
CA VAL A 391 10.34 -0.81 9.43
C VAL A 391 9.26 -0.39 10.43
N ALA A 392 8.72 0.83 10.31
CA ALA A 392 7.65 1.33 11.18
C ALA A 392 6.36 0.50 11.06
N VAL A 393 5.95 0.10 9.84
CA VAL A 393 4.80 -0.80 9.64
C VAL A 393 5.03 -2.18 10.29
N LEU A 394 6.22 -2.76 10.15
CA LEU A 394 6.57 -4.04 10.77
C LEU A 394 6.55 -3.95 12.31
N LEU A 395 7.14 -2.90 12.89
CA LEU A 395 7.16 -2.65 14.34
C LEU A 395 5.76 -2.33 14.89
N PHE A 396 4.93 -1.60 14.15
CA PHE A 396 3.55 -1.31 14.52
C PHE A 396 2.73 -2.60 14.65
N VAL A 397 2.80 -3.48 13.64
CA VAL A 397 2.02 -4.73 13.62
C VAL A 397 2.58 -5.77 14.61
N ALA A 398 3.89 -5.82 14.83
CA ALA A 398 4.47 -6.60 15.92
C ALA A 398 3.99 -6.10 17.30
N SER A 399 3.95 -4.77 17.51
CA SER A 399 3.46 -4.17 18.76
C SER A 399 1.98 -4.51 19.02
N PHE A 400 1.15 -4.55 17.98
CA PHE A 400 -0.25 -4.98 18.08
C PHE A 400 -0.38 -6.44 18.56
N GLY A 401 0.35 -7.37 17.93
CA GLY A 401 0.28 -8.80 18.24
C GLY A 401 0.67 -9.17 19.68
N LEU A 402 1.52 -8.36 20.33
CA LEU A 402 1.96 -8.57 21.72
C LEU A 402 0.92 -8.20 22.80
N GLY A 403 -0.20 -7.55 22.45
CA GLY A 403 -1.19 -7.14 23.44
C GLY A 403 -2.58 -6.82 22.87
N LEU A 404 -2.72 -5.72 22.13
CA LEU A 404 -4.01 -5.26 21.61
C LEU A 404 -4.68 -6.26 20.65
N GLY A 405 -3.94 -7.16 20.01
CA GLY A 405 -4.52 -8.28 19.27
C GLY A 405 -5.29 -9.25 20.17
N PRO A 406 -4.61 -10.12 20.94
CA PRO A 406 -5.26 -11.22 21.64
C PRO A 406 -6.02 -10.82 22.92
N ILE A 407 -5.56 -9.83 23.68
CA ILE A 407 -6.07 -9.58 25.04
C ILE A 407 -7.54 -9.12 25.10
N PRO A 408 -8.04 -8.21 24.22
CA PRO A 408 -9.42 -7.72 24.30
C PRO A 408 -10.47 -8.84 24.24
N PHE A 409 -10.25 -9.90 23.45
CA PHE A 409 -11.18 -11.02 23.34
C PHE A 409 -11.27 -11.88 24.61
N ILE A 410 -10.18 -11.95 25.39
CA ILE A 410 -10.06 -12.75 26.61
C ILE A 410 -10.65 -11.98 27.80
N LEU A 411 -10.28 -10.70 27.92
CA LEU A 411 -10.46 -9.90 29.13
C LEU A 411 -11.93 -9.72 29.55
N SER A 412 -12.88 -9.77 28.61
CA SER A 412 -14.32 -9.77 28.88
C SER A 412 -14.78 -10.91 29.78
N SER A 413 -14.08 -12.06 29.75
CA SER A 413 -14.34 -13.23 30.60
C SER A 413 -13.52 -13.26 31.89
N GLU A 414 -12.59 -12.30 32.07
CA GLU A 414 -11.78 -12.13 33.28
C GLU A 414 -12.30 -10.96 34.16
N LEU A 415 -12.95 -9.95 33.56
CA LEU A 415 -13.46 -8.75 34.27
C LEU A 415 -14.93 -8.84 34.70
N VAL A 416 -15.68 -9.83 34.23
CA VAL A 416 -17.14 -9.98 34.43
C VAL A 416 -17.48 -11.46 34.66
N GLY A 417 -18.48 -11.75 35.50
CA GLY A 417 -18.98 -13.10 35.70
C GLY A 417 -19.78 -13.65 34.52
N SER A 418 -19.91 -14.97 34.46
CA SER A 418 -20.56 -15.76 33.41
C SER A 418 -21.93 -15.21 32.96
N GLU A 419 -22.73 -14.79 33.93
CA GLU A 419 -24.07 -14.22 33.80
C GLU A 419 -24.12 -12.95 32.92
N ALA A 420 -23.00 -12.21 32.83
CA ALA A 420 -22.90 -10.96 32.08
C ALA A 420 -21.78 -10.93 31.01
N VAL A 421 -20.92 -11.97 30.88
CA VAL A 421 -19.90 -12.04 29.80
C VAL A 421 -20.53 -11.86 28.41
N GLY A 422 -21.60 -12.59 28.09
CA GLY A 422 -22.20 -12.57 26.74
C GLY A 422 -22.72 -11.19 26.33
N SER A 423 -23.40 -10.48 27.24
CA SER A 423 -23.90 -9.12 27.01
C SER A 423 -22.76 -8.09 26.98
N THR A 424 -21.74 -8.23 27.85
CA THR A 424 -20.56 -7.34 27.87
C THR A 424 -19.75 -7.47 26.58
N GLN A 425 -19.46 -8.70 26.15
CA GLN A 425 -18.73 -9.01 24.92
C GLN A 425 -19.49 -8.47 23.69
N SER A 426 -20.81 -8.57 23.66
CA SER A 426 -21.65 -8.05 22.57
C SER A 426 -21.57 -6.52 22.45
N ILE A 427 -21.70 -5.77 23.55
CA ILE A 427 -21.65 -4.30 23.49
C ILE A 427 -20.23 -3.77 23.28
N ALA A 428 -19.21 -4.44 23.83
CA ALA A 428 -17.82 -4.06 23.58
C ALA A 428 -17.40 -4.33 22.14
N LEU A 429 -17.85 -5.44 21.53
CA LEU A 429 -17.64 -5.69 20.11
C LEU A 429 -18.53 -4.83 19.21
N ALA A 430 -19.70 -4.38 19.66
CA ALA A 430 -20.45 -3.34 18.95
C ALA A 430 -19.64 -2.02 18.86
N ALA A 431 -19.01 -1.60 19.96
CA ALA A 431 -18.09 -0.46 19.95
C ALA A 431 -16.86 -0.71 19.05
N ASN A 432 -16.32 -1.93 19.05
CA ASN A 432 -15.25 -2.37 18.15
C ASN A 432 -15.65 -2.22 16.66
N TRP A 433 -16.83 -2.71 16.27
CA TRP A 433 -17.35 -2.61 14.90
C TRP A 433 -17.65 -1.16 14.49
N ILE A 434 -18.14 -0.32 15.40
CA ILE A 434 -18.30 1.12 15.15
C ILE A 434 -16.94 1.79 14.89
N ALA A 435 -15.93 1.55 15.72
CA ALA A 435 -14.58 2.05 15.48
C ALA A 435 -13.96 1.51 14.18
N THR A 436 -14.22 0.25 13.85
CA THR A 436 -13.80 -0.39 12.59
C THR A 436 -14.46 0.28 11.38
N PHE A 437 -15.77 0.56 11.43
CA PHE A 437 -16.48 1.35 10.43
C PHE A 437 -15.88 2.75 10.27
N LEU A 438 -15.61 3.47 11.37
CA LEU A 438 -15.04 4.80 11.32
C LEU A 438 -13.66 4.81 10.65
N VAL A 439 -12.76 3.88 11.02
CA VAL A 439 -11.44 3.78 10.38
C VAL A 439 -11.58 3.38 8.91
N ALA A 440 -12.41 2.38 8.57
CA ALA A 440 -12.61 1.96 7.19
C ALA A 440 -13.16 3.09 6.29
N GLN A 441 -14.22 3.78 6.74
CA GLN A 441 -14.89 4.79 5.92
C GLN A 441 -14.07 6.09 5.79
N PHE A 442 -13.42 6.54 6.86
CA PHE A 442 -12.77 7.85 6.89
C PHE A 442 -11.25 7.83 6.65
N PHE A 443 -10.54 6.70 6.85
CA PHE A 443 -9.10 6.64 6.60
C PHE A 443 -8.70 7.00 5.15
N PRO A 444 -9.38 6.50 4.09
CA PRO A 444 -9.01 6.86 2.71
C PRO A 444 -9.17 8.36 2.44
N LEU A 445 -10.22 8.99 2.98
CA LEU A 445 -10.47 10.44 2.87
C LEU A 445 -9.42 11.25 3.65
N ALA A 446 -9.12 10.85 4.89
CA ALA A 446 -8.09 11.48 5.71
C ALA A 446 -6.69 11.34 5.07
N SER A 447 -6.36 10.19 4.49
CA SER A 447 -5.08 9.93 3.82
C SER A 447 -4.93 10.74 2.53
N ALA A 448 -6.03 10.93 1.77
CA ALA A 448 -6.04 11.82 0.62
C ALA A 448 -5.80 13.29 0.99
N ALA A 449 -6.36 13.75 2.12
CA ALA A 449 -6.28 15.16 2.55
C ALA A 449 -5.04 15.51 3.41
N LEU A 450 -4.52 14.57 4.19
CA LEU A 450 -3.44 14.79 5.18
C LEU A 450 -2.16 13.99 4.88
N HIS A 451 -2.17 13.10 3.88
CA HIS A 451 -1.06 12.21 3.52
C HIS A 451 -0.50 11.45 4.74
N GLY A 452 0.82 11.48 4.97
CA GLY A 452 1.46 10.81 6.11
C GLY A 452 0.99 11.32 7.48
N ASN A 453 0.44 12.53 7.56
CA ASN A 453 0.10 13.17 8.83
C ASN A 453 -1.10 12.53 9.55
N VAL A 454 -1.88 11.66 8.88
CA VAL A 454 -2.93 10.85 9.53
C VAL A 454 -2.36 10.02 10.68
N TYR A 455 -1.12 9.53 10.57
CA TYR A 455 -0.52 8.70 11.62
C TYR A 455 -0.16 9.48 12.91
N PHE A 456 -0.13 10.81 12.89
CA PHE A 456 -0.10 11.60 14.13
C PHE A 456 -1.42 11.49 14.93
N ILE A 457 -2.56 11.31 14.25
CA ILE A 457 -3.86 11.11 14.90
C ILE A 457 -3.87 9.75 15.63
N PHE A 458 -3.41 8.68 14.97
CA PHE A 458 -3.27 7.37 15.60
C PHE A 458 -2.25 7.35 16.75
N ALA A 459 -1.15 8.11 16.66
CA ALA A 459 -0.21 8.28 17.76
C ALA A 459 -0.86 8.98 18.97
N ALA A 460 -1.61 10.07 18.75
CA ALA A 460 -2.31 10.79 19.81
C ALA A 460 -3.42 9.95 20.47
N LEU A 461 -4.19 9.21 19.67
CA LEU A 461 -5.18 8.26 20.18
C LEU A 461 -4.53 7.13 21.00
N SER A 462 -3.41 6.58 20.53
CA SER A 462 -2.66 5.55 21.27
C SER A 462 -2.16 6.07 22.62
N ALA A 463 -1.69 7.32 22.69
CA ALA A 463 -1.30 7.97 23.95
C ALA A 463 -2.49 8.18 24.90
N PHE A 464 -3.66 8.60 24.39
CA PHE A 464 -4.88 8.71 25.18
C PHE A 464 -5.31 7.36 25.78
N PHE A 465 -5.35 6.29 24.96
CA PHE A 465 -5.71 4.96 25.45
C PHE A 465 -4.67 4.37 26.41
N PHE A 466 -3.38 4.67 26.22
CA PHE A 466 -2.31 4.29 27.16
C PHE A 466 -2.55 4.90 28.54
N LEU A 467 -2.86 6.20 28.62
CA LEU A 467 -3.18 6.88 29.88
C LEU A 467 -4.47 6.33 30.50
N PHE A 468 -5.53 6.12 29.71
CA PHE A 468 -6.80 5.58 30.21
C PHE A 468 -6.63 4.16 30.77
N ILE A 469 -5.97 3.25 30.05
CA ILE A 469 -5.75 1.87 30.51
C ILE A 469 -4.78 1.84 31.69
N GLY A 470 -3.77 2.71 31.70
CA GLY A 470 -2.83 2.87 32.81
C GLY A 470 -3.54 3.23 34.12
N TRP A 471 -4.53 4.12 34.07
CA TRP A 471 -5.28 4.59 35.22
C TRP A 471 -6.49 3.72 35.61
N TYR A 472 -7.37 3.41 34.66
CA TYR A 472 -8.72 2.87 34.94
C TYR A 472 -8.81 1.34 34.98
N VAL A 473 -7.96 0.64 34.22
CA VAL A 473 -8.07 -0.82 34.02
C VAL A 473 -7.28 -1.56 35.11
N PRO A 474 -7.87 -2.53 35.83
CA PRO A 474 -7.14 -3.37 36.79
C PRO A 474 -6.33 -4.46 36.08
N GLU A 475 -5.41 -5.11 36.80
CA GLU A 475 -4.70 -6.31 36.33
C GLU A 475 -5.47 -7.57 36.76
N THR A 476 -5.68 -8.51 35.84
CA THR A 476 -6.43 -9.76 36.06
C THR A 476 -5.52 -10.95 36.36
N LYS A 477 -4.22 -10.88 36.03
CA LYS A 477 -3.27 -11.97 36.26
C LYS A 477 -3.24 -12.41 37.73
N GLY A 478 -3.52 -13.70 37.96
CA GLY A 478 -3.46 -14.33 39.29
C GLY A 478 -4.72 -14.12 40.15
N LYS A 479 -5.76 -13.48 39.59
CA LYS A 479 -7.06 -13.32 40.24
C LYS A 479 -7.96 -14.51 39.92
N LYS A 480 -8.75 -14.96 40.91
CA LYS A 480 -9.66 -16.11 40.77
C LYS A 480 -10.93 -15.73 40.01
N ASN A 481 -11.62 -14.68 40.50
CA ASN A 481 -12.93 -14.23 40.04
C ASN A 481 -12.92 -12.73 39.79
N ALA A 482 -13.87 -12.23 38.98
CA ALA A 482 -14.04 -10.80 38.68
C ALA A 482 -14.10 -9.91 39.94
N ASP A 483 -14.75 -10.37 41.02
CA ASP A 483 -14.85 -9.61 42.27
C ASP A 483 -13.50 -9.45 43.00
N GLU A 484 -12.56 -10.38 42.82
CA GLU A 484 -11.19 -10.26 43.35
C GLU A 484 -10.34 -9.28 42.52
N VAL A 485 -10.71 -9.06 41.24
CA VAL A 485 -10.12 -8.03 40.36
C VAL A 485 -10.62 -6.64 40.74
N TRP A 486 -11.92 -6.50 41.07
CA TRP A 486 -12.55 -5.23 41.45
C TRP A 486 -12.50 -4.91 42.95
N GLY A 487 -11.93 -5.79 43.79
CA GLY A 487 -11.74 -5.57 45.22
C GLY A 487 -13.03 -5.64 46.06
N ARG A 488 -13.90 -6.60 45.75
CA ARG A 488 -15.28 -6.71 46.30
C ARG A 488 -15.50 -7.87 47.27
N GLU A 489 -14.46 -8.63 47.59
CA GLU A 489 -14.58 -9.73 48.56
C GLU A 489 -15.15 -9.22 49.89
N ARG A 490 -16.32 -9.74 50.27
CA ARG A 490 -16.91 -9.44 51.57
C ARG A 490 -16.10 -10.16 52.64
N LEU A 491 -15.66 -9.42 53.65
CA LEU A 491 -15.03 -10.02 54.84
C LEU A 491 -15.94 -11.11 55.42
N PRO A 492 -15.40 -12.28 55.83
CA PRO A 492 -16.15 -13.23 56.62
C PRO A 492 -16.70 -12.59 57.90
N PRO A 493 -17.83 -13.06 58.45
CA PRO A 493 -18.33 -12.57 59.73
C PRO A 493 -17.27 -12.69 60.82
N LEU A 494 -17.07 -11.61 61.59
CA LEU A 494 -16.06 -11.57 62.66
C LEU A 494 -16.33 -12.66 63.70
N GLN A 495 -15.48 -13.69 63.72
CA GLN A 495 -15.54 -14.75 64.70
C GLN A 495 -14.93 -14.26 66.03
N SER A 496 -15.61 -14.55 67.14
CA SER A 496 -15.32 -13.97 68.46
C SER A 496 -13.94 -14.41 69.03
N PRO A 497 -13.26 -13.56 69.81
CA PRO A 497 -11.91 -13.84 70.29
C PRO A 497 -11.85 -14.99 71.31
N GLN A 498 -10.79 -15.79 71.20
CA GLN A 498 -10.34 -16.79 72.18
C GLN A 498 -8.93 -16.42 72.70
N PRO A 499 -8.52 -16.89 73.89
CA PRO A 499 -7.63 -16.10 74.74
C PRO A 499 -6.12 -16.27 74.48
N PHE A 500 -5.40 -15.24 74.92
CA PHE A 500 -3.94 -15.09 74.90
C PHE A 500 -3.23 -16.18 75.73
N ARG A 501 -2.09 -16.69 75.24
CA ARG A 501 -1.12 -17.47 76.04
C ARG A 501 0.30 -16.95 75.81
N SER A 502 1.09 -16.92 76.88
CA SER A 502 2.34 -16.16 76.99
C SER A 502 3.61 -16.94 76.59
N PRO A 503 4.67 -16.25 76.14
CA PRO A 503 5.95 -16.87 75.80
C PRO A 503 6.97 -16.88 76.96
N ARG A 504 7.78 -17.95 77.03
CA ARG A 504 9.07 -18.12 77.74
C ARG A 504 9.70 -19.44 77.26
N SER A 505 11.02 -19.67 77.22
CA SER A 505 12.18 -18.77 77.34
C SER A 505 13.48 -19.54 77.03
N ASP A 506 14.35 -18.98 76.19
CA ASP A 506 15.83 -19.10 76.15
C ASP A 506 16.45 -20.53 75.92
N HIS A 507 17.71 -20.75 75.53
CA HIS A 507 18.98 -20.03 75.72
C HIS A 507 20.12 -20.49 74.74
N PHE A 508 21.16 -19.65 74.55
CA PHE A 508 22.58 -19.98 74.22
C PHE A 508 22.97 -20.56 72.82
N ASN A 509 24.15 -20.28 72.23
CA ASN A 509 25.05 -19.11 72.38
C ASN A 509 26.07 -18.91 71.23
N PHE A 510 26.73 -17.74 71.26
CA PHE A 510 27.98 -17.29 70.60
C PHE A 510 29.19 -18.26 70.70
N SER A 511 30.32 -18.14 69.96
CA SER A 511 30.95 -17.03 69.17
C SER A 511 31.43 -17.53 67.77
N ASP A 512 32.37 -16.99 66.96
CA ASP A 512 33.30 -15.82 67.04
C ASP A 512 33.87 -15.38 65.65
N GLN A 513 34.61 -14.25 65.62
CA GLN A 513 35.71 -13.82 64.68
C GLN A 513 35.51 -13.72 63.14
N SER A 514 36.25 -12.88 62.39
CA SER A 514 36.36 -11.39 62.41
C SER A 514 37.33 -10.84 61.33
N LEU A 515 36.91 -9.83 60.54
CA LEU A 515 37.70 -8.67 60.02
C LEU A 515 39.00 -8.95 59.18
N SER A 516 39.67 -8.02 58.46
CA SER A 516 39.56 -6.55 58.24
C SER A 516 40.08 -6.11 56.82
N SER A 517 40.14 -4.79 56.60
CA SER A 517 40.85 -3.98 55.58
C SER A 517 42.28 -4.43 55.19
N GLU A 518 42.88 -4.02 54.06
CA GLU A 518 43.35 -2.64 53.76
C GLU A 518 43.59 -2.30 52.26
N SER A 519 44.08 -1.08 51.99
CA SER A 519 44.39 -0.50 50.67
C SER A 519 45.75 0.22 50.67
N GLN A 520 46.52 0.19 49.56
CA GLN A 520 47.24 1.36 48.99
C GLN A 520 48.24 1.04 47.85
N SER A 521 48.02 1.66 46.68
CA SER A 521 49.08 2.24 45.80
C SER A 521 50.13 1.28 45.14
N ARG A 522 51.03 1.67 44.22
CA ARG A 522 51.29 2.94 43.48
C ARG A 522 52.05 2.62 42.15
N LEU A 523 52.20 3.64 41.29
CA LEU A 523 53.23 3.88 40.25
C LEU A 523 52.90 3.68 38.75
N LEU A 524 53.25 4.75 38.02
CA LEU A 524 53.50 4.96 36.58
C LEU A 524 55.05 5.18 36.43
N PRO A 525 55.71 5.52 35.28
CA PRO A 525 55.17 6.15 34.06
C PRO A 525 55.85 5.82 32.71
N ALA A 526 55.56 6.67 31.71
CA ALA A 526 56.18 6.83 30.38
C ALA A 526 55.89 5.73 29.32
N GLY A 527 55.81 6.05 28.02
CA GLY A 527 55.70 7.37 27.39
C GLY A 527 56.43 7.51 26.05
N THR A 528 55.72 7.87 24.98
CA THR A 528 56.12 8.69 23.81
C THR A 528 55.00 8.66 22.76
N GLY A 529 55.03 9.58 21.79
CA GLY A 529 54.12 9.61 20.65
C GLY A 529 54.74 10.37 19.48
N HIS A 530 54.11 10.35 18.30
CA HIS A 530 54.58 11.10 17.13
C HIS A 530 53.44 11.66 16.27
N ILE A 531 53.68 12.85 15.73
CA ILE A 531 52.93 13.52 14.65
C ILE A 531 53.94 13.71 13.50
N PRO A 532 53.51 13.75 12.23
CA PRO A 532 53.85 14.96 11.44
C PRO A 532 52.77 15.43 10.45
N ALA A 533 52.96 16.66 9.97
CA ALA A 533 52.38 17.31 8.79
C ALA A 533 53.50 18.24 8.20
N PRO A 534 53.33 19.10 7.17
CA PRO A 534 52.18 19.33 6.26
C PRO A 534 52.56 19.51 4.75
N ILE A 535 51.54 19.78 3.89
CA ILE A 535 51.52 20.58 2.63
C ILE A 535 52.58 20.37 1.49
N ALA A 536 52.07 20.24 0.25
CA ALA A 536 52.72 20.63 -1.02
C ALA A 536 51.68 21.28 -1.98
N SER A 537 52.06 21.88 -3.11
CA SER A 537 51.20 22.89 -3.82
C SER A 537 51.29 22.94 -5.36
N GLN A 538 50.30 23.64 -5.96
CA GLN A 538 50.16 24.08 -7.38
C GLN A 538 49.80 23.01 -8.45
N PRO A 539 49.32 23.39 -9.66
CA PRO A 539 48.84 24.70 -10.14
C PRO A 539 47.35 24.70 -10.58
N SER A 540 46.82 25.85 -10.99
CA SER A 540 45.46 26.02 -11.53
C SER A 540 45.41 26.00 -13.07
N HIS A 541 44.45 25.28 -13.66
CA HIS A 541 44.15 25.32 -15.10
C HIS A 541 42.63 25.37 -15.34
N VAL A 542 42.22 26.17 -16.33
CA VAL A 542 40.82 26.33 -16.76
C VAL A 542 40.44 25.18 -17.71
N GLY A 543 39.35 24.48 -17.41
CA GLY A 543 38.88 23.33 -18.19
C GLY A 543 38.00 23.69 -19.41
N PRO A 544 37.72 22.71 -20.29
CA PRO A 544 36.75 22.86 -21.38
C PRO A 544 35.30 22.96 -20.85
N PRO A 545 34.34 23.46 -21.66
CA PRO A 545 32.95 23.62 -21.23
C PRO A 545 32.26 22.26 -20.93
N PRO A 546 31.35 22.21 -19.93
CA PRO A 546 30.75 20.95 -19.46
C PRO A 546 29.66 20.39 -20.39
N SER A 547 29.27 19.12 -20.18
CA SER A 547 28.08 18.52 -20.79
C SER A 547 26.80 19.27 -20.38
N ILE A 548 25.83 19.27 -21.29
CA ILE A 548 24.54 19.96 -21.15
C ILE A 548 23.52 19.10 -20.36
N ILE A 549 23.73 17.77 -20.27
CA ILE A 549 22.77 16.82 -19.68
C ILE A 549 23.34 16.07 -18.46
N SER A 550 24.65 15.84 -18.38
CA SER A 550 25.27 15.09 -17.27
C SER A 550 26.02 16.02 -16.29
N PRO A 551 25.78 15.95 -14.96
CA PRO A 551 26.59 16.66 -13.97
C PRO A 551 28.01 16.07 -13.94
N ALA A 552 29.02 16.94 -13.91
CA ALA A 552 30.41 16.54 -14.14
C ALA A 552 31.06 15.86 -12.92
N PHE A 553 31.28 14.55 -13.01
CA PHE A 553 32.34 13.85 -12.28
C PHE A 553 32.93 12.73 -13.15
N THR A 554 34.09 12.99 -13.74
CA THR A 554 34.88 12.01 -14.49
C THR A 554 36.37 12.32 -14.25
N PRO A 555 37.23 11.32 -13.97
CA PRO A 555 38.66 11.57 -13.76
C PRO A 555 39.35 12.10 -15.05
N PRO A 556 40.53 12.76 -14.91
CA PRO A 556 41.10 13.58 -15.97
C PRO A 556 41.68 12.79 -17.16
N ALA A 557 41.77 13.48 -18.31
CA ALA A 557 42.19 12.93 -19.59
C ALA A 557 43.71 12.81 -19.76
N THR A 558 44.13 12.02 -20.76
CA THR A 558 45.45 12.08 -21.40
C THR A 558 45.40 12.86 -22.72
N PRO A 559 46.52 13.48 -23.18
CA PRO A 559 46.46 14.86 -23.70
C PRO A 559 46.75 15.02 -25.21
N GLY A 560 46.34 16.16 -25.80
CA GLY A 560 46.70 16.47 -27.19
C GLY A 560 46.09 17.73 -27.84
N THR A 561 46.56 18.91 -27.40
CA THR A 561 46.55 20.25 -28.06
C THR A 561 45.25 20.84 -28.66
N SER A 562 45.05 22.14 -28.40
CA SER A 562 43.90 22.94 -28.85
C SER A 562 44.20 23.83 -30.07
N THR A 563 43.23 23.97 -30.98
CA THR A 563 43.07 25.09 -31.93
C THR A 563 41.64 25.04 -32.52
N PRO A 564 41.09 26.14 -33.06
CA PRO A 564 39.65 26.26 -33.31
C PRO A 564 39.19 25.52 -34.58
N SER A 565 37.99 24.96 -34.53
CA SER A 565 37.26 24.52 -35.72
C SER A 565 35.89 25.20 -35.77
N HIS A 566 35.57 25.85 -36.90
CA HIS A 566 34.23 26.37 -37.13
C HIS A 566 33.24 25.20 -37.17
N PRO A 567 32.11 25.25 -36.44
CA PRO A 567 31.15 24.15 -36.42
C PRO A 567 30.49 24.02 -37.80
N ARG A 568 30.85 22.96 -38.54
CA ARG A 568 30.18 22.62 -39.79
C ARG A 568 28.81 21.99 -39.49
N PRO A 569 27.76 22.30 -40.27
CA PRO A 569 26.48 21.61 -40.13
C PRO A 569 26.65 20.09 -40.34
N PRO A 570 25.92 19.25 -39.59
CA PRO A 570 26.05 17.80 -39.71
C PRO A 570 25.59 17.34 -41.09
N ARG A 571 26.36 16.47 -41.74
CA ARG A 571 26.05 15.96 -43.09
C ARG A 571 24.77 15.13 -43.05
N SER A 572 23.70 15.68 -43.60
CA SER A 572 22.45 14.98 -43.82
C SER A 572 22.43 14.25 -45.16
N VAL A 573 21.47 13.34 -45.31
CA VAL A 573 21.16 12.62 -46.55
C VAL A 573 19.65 12.75 -46.75
N PRO A 574 19.17 13.24 -47.90
CA PRO A 574 17.75 13.26 -48.22
C PRO A 574 17.16 11.84 -48.13
N VAL A 575 15.93 11.74 -47.63
CA VAL A 575 15.20 10.48 -47.53
C VAL A 575 13.96 10.60 -48.39
N ASP A 576 13.80 9.68 -49.33
CA ASP A 576 12.55 9.46 -50.04
C ASP A 576 12.03 8.05 -49.72
N THR A 577 10.91 8.00 -48.99
CA THR A 577 10.17 6.78 -48.66
C THR A 577 8.98 6.52 -49.60
N SER A 578 8.79 7.32 -50.65
CA SER A 578 7.73 7.10 -51.65
C SER A 578 8.05 5.95 -52.61
N LEU A 579 9.33 5.72 -52.90
CA LEU A 579 9.83 4.58 -53.67
C LEU A 579 9.88 3.34 -52.76
N SER A 580 9.10 2.30 -53.08
CA SER A 580 9.03 1.05 -52.30
C SER A 580 10.26 0.17 -52.55
N PRO A 581 11.11 -0.12 -51.54
CA PRO A 581 12.24 -1.05 -51.67
C PRO A 581 11.82 -2.48 -51.28
N GLU A 582 12.53 -3.48 -51.80
CA GLU A 582 12.30 -4.93 -51.62
C GLU A 582 12.59 -5.48 -50.20
N THR A 583 12.36 -4.67 -49.16
CA THR A 583 12.70 -4.97 -47.77
C THR A 583 11.43 -5.06 -46.94
N PRO A 584 11.27 -6.09 -46.07
CA PRO A 584 10.12 -6.21 -45.20
C PRO A 584 9.81 -4.90 -44.45
N ARG A 585 8.54 -4.54 -44.37
CA ARG A 585 8.10 -3.41 -43.54
C ARG A 585 8.16 -3.84 -42.07
N PRO A 586 8.66 -3.00 -41.15
CA PRO A 586 8.56 -3.28 -39.73
C PRO A 586 7.09 -3.37 -39.32
N GLU A 587 6.77 -4.20 -38.33
CA GLU A 587 5.43 -4.34 -37.79
C GLU A 587 5.02 -3.03 -37.09
N LEU A 588 4.03 -2.34 -37.66
CA LEU A 588 3.49 -1.09 -37.12
C LEU A 588 2.18 -1.36 -36.38
N LEU A 589 1.89 -0.54 -35.37
CA LEU A 589 0.57 -0.54 -34.75
C LEU A 589 -0.48 -0.08 -35.78
N GLU A 590 -1.59 -0.82 -35.90
CA GLU A 590 -2.69 -0.49 -36.83
C GLU A 590 -3.31 0.90 -36.57
N THR A 591 -3.24 1.36 -35.31
CA THR A 591 -3.68 2.68 -34.87
C THR A 591 -2.62 3.32 -33.98
N LEU A 592 -2.36 4.62 -34.14
CA LEU A 592 -1.42 5.33 -33.28
C LEU A 592 -1.93 5.46 -31.83
N PRO A 593 -1.04 5.43 -30.82
CA PRO A 593 -1.40 5.67 -29.42
C PRO A 593 -2.01 7.06 -29.21
N VAL A 594 -2.96 7.16 -28.28
CA VAL A 594 -3.43 8.44 -27.75
C VAL A 594 -2.41 8.92 -26.72
N VAL A 595 -1.94 10.16 -26.87
CA VAL A 595 -0.97 10.80 -25.97
C VAL A 595 -1.50 12.14 -25.47
N GLU A 596 -1.12 12.49 -24.24
CA GLU A 596 -1.39 13.80 -23.66
C GLU A 596 -0.14 14.29 -22.89
N CYS A 597 0.36 15.47 -23.25
CA CYS A 597 1.35 16.19 -22.44
C CYS A 597 0.68 16.69 -21.15
N GLU A 598 1.03 16.09 -20.01
CA GLU A 598 0.45 16.43 -18.72
C GLU A 598 1.04 17.72 -18.13
N VAL A 599 2.35 17.96 -18.29
CA VAL A 599 3.06 19.12 -17.72
C VAL A 599 4.32 19.50 -18.53
N ARG A 600 4.68 20.80 -18.52
CA ARG A 600 5.91 21.32 -19.13
C ARG A 600 6.70 22.27 -18.22
N ALA A 601 8.01 22.05 -18.09
CA ALA A 601 8.92 22.91 -17.33
C ALA A 601 10.11 23.42 -18.16
N ARG A 602 10.55 24.66 -17.93
CA ARG A 602 11.82 25.21 -18.45
C ARG A 602 12.96 24.80 -17.53
N ILE A 603 13.95 24.08 -18.06
CA ILE A 603 15.17 23.71 -17.37
C ILE A 603 16.32 24.58 -17.87
N PRO A 604 16.92 25.44 -17.01
CA PRO A 604 18.20 26.08 -17.30
C PRO A 604 19.33 25.05 -17.17
N THR A 605 20.32 25.11 -18.06
CA THR A 605 21.48 24.20 -18.03
C THR A 605 22.72 24.88 -17.43
N THR A 606 23.67 24.08 -16.96
CA THR A 606 24.99 24.53 -16.47
C THR A 606 25.81 25.28 -17.53
N THR A 607 25.51 25.07 -18.81
CA THR A 607 26.12 25.76 -19.96
C THR A 607 25.36 27.02 -20.41
N GLY A 608 24.30 27.42 -19.72
CA GLY A 608 23.52 28.62 -20.05
C GLY A 608 22.51 28.45 -21.20
N HIS A 609 22.45 27.27 -21.83
CA HIS A 609 21.37 26.91 -22.75
C HIS A 609 20.08 26.61 -21.96
N GLU A 610 18.94 26.60 -22.65
CA GLU A 610 17.62 26.35 -22.05
C GLU A 610 16.87 25.28 -22.85
N MET A 611 16.31 24.31 -22.12
CA MET A 611 15.46 23.25 -22.69
C MET A 611 14.10 23.23 -22.00
N TRP A 612 13.09 22.69 -22.69
CA TRP A 612 11.73 22.50 -22.18
C TRP A 612 11.42 21.02 -22.07
N LEU A 613 11.31 20.53 -20.84
CA LEU A 613 10.88 19.17 -20.56
C LEU A 613 9.35 19.10 -20.61
N HIS A 614 8.82 18.24 -21.47
CA HIS A 614 7.40 17.94 -21.62
C HIS A 614 7.16 16.49 -21.18
N VAL A 615 6.36 16.27 -20.14
CA VAL A 615 6.00 14.92 -19.68
C VAL A 615 4.70 14.48 -20.36
N TYR A 616 4.73 13.29 -20.95
CA TYR A 616 3.61 12.68 -21.67
C TYR A 616 3.10 11.43 -20.97
N ARG A 617 1.78 11.34 -20.91
CA ARG A 617 1.02 10.14 -20.61
C ARG A 617 0.44 9.57 -21.90
N ASN A 618 0.14 8.27 -21.91
CA ASN A 618 -0.38 7.57 -23.07
C ASN A 618 -1.40 6.48 -22.68
N ASN A 619 -2.01 5.84 -23.68
CA ASN A 619 -3.01 4.77 -23.49
C ASN A 619 -2.48 3.33 -23.72
N VAL A 620 -1.19 3.15 -23.98
CA VAL A 620 -0.56 1.84 -24.31
C VAL A 620 0.29 1.30 -23.15
N ASP A 621 1.01 2.15 -22.42
CA ASP A 621 1.72 1.77 -21.19
C ASP A 621 1.50 2.76 -20.04
N THR A 622 1.81 2.33 -18.82
CA THR A 622 1.67 3.13 -17.60
C THR A 622 2.94 3.93 -17.27
N LYS A 623 3.72 4.32 -18.29
CA LYS A 623 4.98 5.06 -18.09
C LYS A 623 4.80 6.52 -18.50
N GLU A 624 5.48 7.38 -17.75
CA GLU A 624 5.73 8.77 -18.14
C GLU A 624 6.83 8.76 -19.22
N HIS A 625 6.55 9.28 -20.40
CA HIS A 625 7.56 9.48 -21.46
C HIS A 625 7.88 10.96 -21.59
N LEU A 626 9.07 11.29 -22.09
CA LEU A 626 9.61 12.64 -22.02
C LEU A 626 9.93 13.18 -23.42
N ALA A 627 9.54 14.42 -23.71
CA ALA A 627 10.10 15.17 -24.84
C ALA A 627 10.97 16.32 -24.33
N ILE A 628 12.27 16.25 -24.66
CA ILE A 628 13.26 17.29 -24.37
C ILE A 628 13.28 18.22 -25.57
N VAL A 629 12.70 19.42 -25.45
CA VAL A 629 12.54 20.37 -26.55
C VAL A 629 13.53 21.52 -26.42
N PHE A 630 14.22 21.84 -27.50
CA PHE A 630 15.19 22.94 -27.58
C PHE A 630 14.62 24.09 -28.42
N GLY A 631 14.65 25.29 -27.88
CA GLY A 631 13.97 26.46 -28.45
C GLY A 631 12.49 26.57 -28.07
N ASN A 632 11.85 27.68 -28.50
CA ASN A 632 10.49 28.06 -28.06
C ASN A 632 9.39 27.84 -29.11
N GLN A 633 9.74 27.37 -30.32
CA GLN A 633 8.84 27.28 -31.48
C GLN A 633 8.04 25.96 -31.52
N ILE A 634 8.55 24.90 -30.90
CA ILE A 634 7.92 23.58 -30.83
C ILE A 634 7.04 23.56 -29.58
N ARG A 635 5.76 23.20 -29.72
CA ARG A 635 4.75 23.27 -28.64
C ARG A 635 3.75 22.12 -28.75
N SER A 636 3.39 21.55 -27.60
CA SER A 636 2.36 20.51 -27.48
C SER A 636 0.95 21.10 -27.63
N ARG A 637 0.13 20.50 -28.50
CA ARG A 637 -1.27 20.88 -28.73
C ARG A 637 -2.13 20.53 -27.52
N SER A 638 -1.96 19.35 -26.91
CA SER A 638 -2.71 18.95 -25.71
C SER A 638 -2.31 19.75 -24.47
N LEU A 639 -1.06 20.20 -24.37
CA LEU A 639 -0.62 21.12 -23.33
C LEU A 639 -1.33 22.47 -23.49
N ASP A 640 -1.33 23.05 -24.70
CA ASP A 640 -1.91 24.35 -24.97
C ASP A 640 -3.44 24.35 -25.07
N ALA A 641 -4.11 23.19 -25.06
CA ALA A 641 -5.56 23.09 -24.91
C ALA A 641 -6.04 23.69 -23.57
N GLU A 642 -7.25 24.27 -23.58
CA GLU A 642 -7.96 24.67 -22.36
C GLU A 642 -8.66 23.44 -21.74
N ARG A 643 -8.54 23.28 -20.41
CA ARG A 643 -9.17 22.17 -19.69
C ARG A 643 -10.40 22.66 -18.90
N PRO A 644 -11.50 21.89 -18.80
CA PRO A 644 -12.69 22.31 -18.06
C PRO A 644 -12.39 22.64 -16.59
N GLY A 645 -12.70 23.87 -16.16
CA GLY A 645 -12.45 24.33 -14.79
C GLY A 645 -11.01 24.75 -14.47
N GLU A 646 -10.10 24.76 -15.45
CA GLU A 646 -8.72 25.22 -15.28
C GLU A 646 -8.63 26.72 -14.98
N THR A 647 -7.95 27.13 -13.90
CA THR A 647 -7.63 28.55 -13.66
C THR A 647 -6.36 28.97 -14.43
N GLU A 648 -6.15 30.27 -14.63
CA GLU A 648 -4.88 30.78 -15.18
C GLU A 648 -3.66 30.39 -14.34
N LEU A 649 -3.81 30.17 -13.02
CA LEU A 649 -2.73 29.66 -12.18
C LEU A 649 -2.42 28.19 -12.50
N ASP A 650 -3.45 27.32 -12.56
CA ASP A 650 -3.29 25.90 -12.92
C ASP A 650 -2.67 25.75 -14.32
N ARG A 651 -3.11 26.61 -15.24
CA ARG A 651 -2.59 26.69 -16.61
C ARG A 651 -1.11 27.09 -16.63
N MET A 652 -0.69 28.01 -15.77
CA MET A 652 0.71 28.41 -15.64
C MET A 652 1.57 27.37 -14.91
N THR A 653 1.09 26.72 -13.85
CA THR A 653 1.82 25.66 -13.12
C THR A 653 1.95 24.39 -13.95
N ARG A 654 0.92 24.04 -14.74
CA ARG A 654 0.97 22.99 -15.77
C ARG A 654 1.96 23.29 -16.90
N GLY A 655 2.33 24.56 -17.09
CA GLY A 655 3.32 24.96 -18.09
C GLY A 655 2.74 25.46 -19.41
N ALA A 656 1.42 25.58 -19.55
CA ALA A 656 0.71 25.95 -20.77
C ALA A 656 0.71 27.48 -21.05
N TYR A 657 1.90 28.09 -21.01
CA TYR A 657 2.12 29.54 -21.13
C TYR A 657 3.06 29.92 -22.29
N VAL A 658 3.17 31.23 -22.54
CA VAL A 658 4.11 31.83 -23.53
C VAL A 658 5.10 32.75 -22.81
N GLY A 659 6.37 32.76 -23.24
CA GLY A 659 7.45 33.53 -22.62
C GLY A 659 8.02 32.89 -21.34
N ARG A 660 8.66 33.69 -20.48
CA ARG A 660 9.14 33.25 -19.15
C ARG A 660 8.11 33.59 -18.06
N LEU A 661 8.03 32.77 -17.01
CA LEU A 661 7.35 33.17 -15.77
C LEU A 661 8.21 34.16 -14.98
N TYR A 662 7.56 35.00 -14.18
CA TYR A 662 8.17 35.94 -13.25
C TYR A 662 7.22 36.13 -12.04
N PRO A 663 7.72 36.52 -10.85
CA PRO A 663 6.88 36.77 -9.69
C PRO A 663 5.79 37.81 -9.98
N GLY A 664 4.55 37.53 -9.57
CA GLY A 664 3.40 38.41 -9.81
C GLY A 664 2.78 38.34 -11.21
N ARG A 665 3.21 37.41 -12.08
CA ARG A 665 2.57 37.16 -13.38
C ARG A 665 1.17 36.55 -13.20
N THR A 666 0.17 37.09 -13.89
CA THR A 666 -1.26 36.72 -13.72
C THR A 666 -1.93 36.07 -14.93
N SER A 667 -1.25 35.92 -16.07
CA SER A 667 -1.81 35.31 -17.29
C SER A 667 -0.78 34.46 -18.04
N SER A 668 -1.24 33.33 -18.57
CA SER A 668 -0.53 32.43 -19.48
C SER A 668 -0.22 33.05 -20.85
N ARG A 669 -1.00 34.06 -21.29
CA ARG A 669 -0.99 34.64 -22.65
C ARG A 669 -0.34 36.04 -22.69
N VAL A 670 0.73 36.19 -23.47
CA VAL A 670 1.48 37.46 -23.61
C VAL A 670 0.61 38.61 -24.16
N GLU A 671 -0.37 38.31 -25.00
CA GLU A 671 -1.27 39.31 -25.59
C GLU A 671 -2.25 39.91 -24.57
N GLN A 672 -2.71 39.09 -23.60
CA GLN A 672 -3.53 39.58 -22.49
C GLN A 672 -2.72 40.46 -21.55
N ILE A 673 -1.44 40.12 -21.30
CA ILE A 673 -0.52 40.97 -20.53
C ILE A 673 -0.34 42.33 -21.23
N LYS A 674 -0.01 42.35 -22.54
CA LYS A 674 0.12 43.60 -23.30
C LYS A 674 -1.16 44.44 -23.29
N ARG A 675 -2.35 43.83 -23.42
CA ARG A 675 -3.64 44.54 -23.29
C ARG A 675 -3.86 45.11 -21.89
N ALA A 676 -3.53 44.37 -20.83
CA ALA A 676 -3.64 44.82 -19.45
C ALA A 676 -2.65 45.96 -19.11
N GLU A 677 -1.46 45.97 -19.71
CA GLU A 677 -0.48 47.05 -19.60
C GLU A 677 -0.94 48.29 -20.39
N THR A 678 -1.42 48.13 -21.62
CA THR A 678 -1.93 49.25 -22.44
C THR A 678 -3.14 49.91 -21.78
N SER A 679 -4.05 49.11 -21.20
CA SER A 679 -5.23 49.63 -20.49
C SER A 679 -4.91 50.36 -19.17
N LYS A 680 -3.68 50.24 -18.64
CA LYS A 680 -3.21 51.00 -17.47
C LYS A 680 -2.55 52.35 -17.82
N SER A 681 -2.46 52.70 -19.12
CA SER A 681 -1.77 53.91 -19.58
C SER A 681 -2.65 55.17 -19.64
N ILE A 682 -3.94 55.08 -19.30
CA ILE A 682 -4.87 56.22 -19.30
C ILE A 682 -4.85 56.91 -17.93
N LYS A 683 -4.27 58.11 -17.86
CA LYS A 683 -4.39 59.00 -16.68
C LYS A 683 -5.81 59.59 -16.58
N PRO A 684 -6.37 59.77 -15.37
CA PRO A 684 -7.53 60.65 -15.17
C PRO A 684 -7.15 62.13 -15.37
N PRO A 685 -8.10 63.01 -15.73
CA PRO A 685 -7.85 64.43 -15.95
C PRO A 685 -7.68 65.22 -14.65
N SER A 686 -6.89 66.29 -14.71
CA SER A 686 -6.79 67.32 -13.66
C SER A 686 -7.86 68.40 -13.83
N VAL A 687 -8.43 68.87 -12.72
CA VAL A 687 -9.43 69.94 -12.69
C VAL A 687 -8.77 71.33 -12.64
N THR A 688 -9.25 72.25 -13.48
CA THR A 688 -9.22 73.71 -13.28
C THR A 688 -10.33 74.36 -14.11
N ASP A 689 -10.86 75.49 -13.64
CA ASP A 689 -12.07 76.14 -14.17
C ASP A 689 -11.84 77.01 -15.43
N SER A 690 -12.85 77.11 -16.30
CA SER A 690 -13.49 78.40 -16.68
C SER A 690 -14.61 78.26 -17.75
N ASP A 691 -15.71 79.00 -17.49
CA ASP A 691 -16.66 79.67 -18.39
C ASP A 691 -17.38 79.04 -19.61
N SER A 692 -18.60 79.59 -19.81
CA SER A 692 -19.37 79.76 -21.06
C SER A 692 -20.16 78.58 -21.69
N THR A 693 -21.47 78.58 -21.41
CA THR A 693 -22.60 78.48 -22.36
C THR A 693 -22.44 77.76 -23.72
N ALA A 694 -23.21 76.67 -23.97
CA ALA A 694 -24.28 76.59 -24.99
C ALA A 694 -24.80 75.16 -25.34
N VAL A 695 -26.08 74.91 -25.05
CA VAL A 695 -27.16 74.36 -25.91
C VAL A 695 -26.87 73.31 -27.03
N ALA A 696 -27.74 72.28 -27.07
CA ALA A 696 -28.19 71.42 -28.21
C ALA A 696 -27.60 70.01 -28.47
N SER A 697 -28.46 68.99 -28.21
CA SER A 697 -28.94 67.96 -29.16
C SER A 697 -27.97 67.16 -30.06
N GLY A 698 -27.92 65.84 -29.88
CA GLY A 698 -27.42 64.86 -30.86
C GLY A 698 -27.97 63.44 -30.64
N ARG A 699 -28.24 62.67 -31.71
CA ARG A 699 -28.96 61.37 -31.65
C ARG A 699 -28.29 60.29 -32.52
N ARG A 700 -28.37 59.02 -32.08
CA ARG A 700 -28.13 57.76 -32.81
C ARG A 700 -26.69 57.24 -32.99
N SER A 701 -26.64 55.91 -33.10
CA SER A 701 -25.53 55.00 -33.42
C SER A 701 -25.82 54.33 -34.80
N PRO A 702 -25.12 53.27 -35.24
CA PRO A 702 -23.70 53.22 -35.60
C PRO A 702 -23.46 52.58 -37.00
N SER A 703 -22.30 52.82 -37.64
CA SER A 703 -21.79 52.00 -38.75
C SER A 703 -20.27 52.19 -38.95
N ALA A 704 -19.62 51.28 -39.68
CA ALA A 704 -18.16 51.21 -39.79
C ALA A 704 -17.62 51.45 -41.21
N SER A 705 -16.28 51.42 -41.34
CA SER A 705 -15.45 51.29 -42.55
C SER A 705 -15.52 52.37 -43.64
N SER A 706 -14.46 53.18 -43.74
CA SER A 706 -13.53 53.27 -44.90
C SER A 706 -12.72 54.59 -44.86
N THR A 707 -11.57 54.82 -45.51
CA THR A 707 -10.40 54.05 -46.03
C THR A 707 -9.36 55.10 -46.50
N THR A 708 -8.17 54.69 -46.97
CA THR A 708 -7.10 55.51 -47.60
C THR A 708 -6.18 56.28 -46.62
N SER A 709 -4.89 56.47 -46.88
CA SER A 709 -3.99 56.18 -48.03
C SER A 709 -2.58 55.79 -47.48
N SER A 710 -1.48 55.46 -48.18
CA SER A 710 -1.07 54.95 -49.53
C SER A 710 0.45 54.66 -49.42
N LEU A 711 1.22 54.00 -50.31
CA LEU A 711 1.03 53.44 -51.67
C LEU A 711 1.02 51.87 -51.59
N SER A 712 1.18 50.97 -52.58
CA SER A 712 1.87 50.84 -53.89
C SER A 712 3.41 50.73 -53.85
N GLY A 713 4.07 49.70 -54.38
CA GLY A 713 3.60 48.40 -54.91
C GLY A 713 4.54 47.86 -56.01
N ASP A 714 4.61 46.53 -56.20
CA ASP A 714 5.03 45.94 -57.49
C ASP A 714 4.61 44.45 -57.66
N HIS A 715 4.69 43.93 -58.89
CA HIS A 715 4.05 42.66 -59.31
C HIS A 715 4.89 41.37 -59.16
N ALA A 716 4.22 40.22 -59.26
CA ALA A 716 4.77 38.88 -58.98
C ALA A 716 5.36 38.16 -60.20
N GLN A 717 6.33 37.27 -59.95
CA GLN A 717 6.68 36.12 -60.79
C GLN A 717 6.78 34.85 -59.93
N PRO A 718 6.50 33.65 -60.50
CA PRO A 718 6.50 32.40 -59.75
C PRO A 718 7.93 31.86 -59.56
N THR A 719 8.61 32.27 -58.50
CA THR A 719 9.90 31.68 -58.12
C THR A 719 9.70 30.31 -57.48
N THR A 720 10.29 29.27 -58.07
CA THR A 720 10.37 27.92 -57.51
C THR A 720 11.28 27.94 -56.28
N THR A 721 10.71 28.21 -55.11
CA THR A 721 11.44 28.29 -53.85
C THR A 721 11.84 26.89 -53.36
N THR A 722 13.06 26.48 -53.71
CA THR A 722 13.78 25.40 -53.03
C THR A 722 13.92 25.74 -51.54
N THR A 723 13.08 25.14 -50.71
CA THR A 723 13.09 25.34 -49.26
C THR A 723 14.44 24.90 -48.69
N SER A 724 15.18 25.84 -48.09
CA SER A 724 16.49 25.57 -47.53
C SER A 724 16.38 24.66 -46.31
N THR A 725 16.82 23.42 -46.42
CA THR A 725 16.48 22.32 -45.48
C THR A 725 16.97 22.52 -44.04
N SER A 726 17.87 23.48 -43.81
CA SER A 726 18.23 24.00 -42.49
C SER A 726 17.03 24.55 -41.68
N SER A 727 15.92 24.92 -42.34
CA SER A 727 14.67 25.39 -41.71
C SER A 727 13.75 24.28 -41.16
N LEU A 728 14.21 23.02 -41.17
CA LEU A 728 13.49 21.89 -40.60
C LEU A 728 13.99 21.55 -39.19
N PRO A 729 13.09 21.29 -38.22
CA PRO A 729 13.46 20.96 -36.85
C PRO A 729 14.20 19.61 -36.78
N LEU A 730 15.18 19.54 -35.89
CA LEU A 730 16.03 18.37 -35.71
C LEU A 730 15.40 17.44 -34.65
N VAL A 731 15.21 16.16 -34.98
CA VAL A 731 14.49 15.20 -34.13
C VAL A 731 15.36 13.99 -33.81
N ARG A 732 15.30 13.53 -32.56
CA ARG A 732 15.97 12.32 -32.08
C ARG A 732 14.99 11.43 -31.34
N ILE A 733 14.79 10.20 -31.82
CA ILE A 733 14.03 9.18 -31.07
C ILE A 733 15.00 8.31 -30.27
N HIS A 734 15.06 8.58 -28.97
CA HIS A 734 15.95 7.96 -27.99
C HIS A 734 15.21 6.92 -27.15
N SER A 735 15.91 5.89 -26.69
CA SER A 735 15.40 4.87 -25.77
C SER A 735 16.22 4.93 -24.50
N GLU A 736 15.57 5.09 -23.34
CA GLU A 736 16.17 5.09 -21.99
C GLU A 736 17.28 4.04 -21.86
N CYS A 737 18.50 4.45 -21.54
CA CYS A 737 19.66 3.58 -21.42
C CYS A 737 20.49 3.96 -20.18
N TYR A 738 19.97 3.65 -18.99
CA TYR A 738 20.56 4.01 -17.69
C TYR A 738 22.05 3.68 -17.59
N THR A 739 22.46 2.49 -18.04
CA THR A 739 23.88 2.08 -18.00
C THR A 739 24.77 2.93 -18.92
N GLY A 740 24.28 3.39 -20.07
CA GLY A 740 25.06 4.20 -21.02
C GLY A 740 25.00 5.71 -20.74
N GLU A 741 23.91 6.20 -20.14
CA GLU A 741 23.64 7.62 -19.90
C GLU A 741 24.04 8.06 -18.49
N THR A 742 23.72 7.25 -17.47
CA THR A 742 23.92 7.58 -16.04
C THR A 742 25.14 6.90 -15.43
N VAL A 743 25.55 5.75 -15.99
CA VAL A 743 26.70 4.96 -15.50
C VAL A 743 27.86 4.91 -16.52
N TRP A 744 27.76 5.70 -17.60
CA TRP A 744 28.82 5.90 -18.61
C TRP A 744 29.43 4.61 -19.20
N SER A 745 28.63 3.55 -19.32
CA SER A 745 29.09 2.21 -19.71
C SER A 745 29.61 2.17 -21.14
N ALA A 746 30.89 1.81 -21.29
CA ALA A 746 31.56 1.57 -22.57
C ALA A 746 31.04 0.35 -23.37
N ARG A 747 29.93 -0.28 -22.96
CA ARG A 747 29.24 -1.33 -23.74
C ARG A 747 28.25 -0.76 -24.77
N CYS A 748 28.00 0.54 -24.78
CA CYS A 748 27.12 1.17 -25.78
C CYS A 748 27.41 2.66 -26.00
N ASP A 749 27.06 3.15 -27.18
CA ASP A 749 27.15 4.56 -27.59
C ASP A 749 25.95 5.43 -27.16
N CYS A 750 25.03 4.91 -26.32
CA CYS A 750 23.75 5.59 -26.07
C CYS A 750 23.92 6.97 -25.40
N GLY A 751 24.78 7.09 -24.40
CA GLY A 751 25.07 8.38 -23.75
C GLY A 751 25.70 9.38 -24.72
N GLU A 752 26.69 8.96 -25.51
CA GLU A 752 27.33 9.79 -26.54
C GLU A 752 26.32 10.26 -27.61
N GLN A 753 25.39 9.38 -28.02
CA GLN A 753 24.29 9.74 -28.93
C GLN A 753 23.23 10.66 -28.30
N LEU A 754 23.11 10.72 -26.97
CA LEU A 754 22.21 11.64 -26.27
C LEU A 754 22.84 13.04 -26.19
N ASP A 755 24.09 13.11 -25.74
CA ASP A 755 24.83 14.37 -25.57
C ASP A 755 25.09 15.07 -26.91
N GLU A 756 25.53 14.36 -27.97
CA GLU A 756 25.72 14.97 -29.30
C GLU A 756 24.38 15.43 -29.91
N ALA A 757 23.28 14.70 -29.69
CA ALA A 757 21.96 15.13 -30.15
C ALA A 757 21.50 16.41 -29.43
N ALA A 758 21.70 16.49 -28.11
CA ALA A 758 21.40 17.70 -27.34
C ALA A 758 22.27 18.89 -27.77
N ARG A 759 23.57 18.69 -27.96
CA ARG A 759 24.50 19.72 -28.45
C ARG A 759 24.09 20.25 -29.83
N LEU A 760 23.71 19.38 -30.76
CA LEU A 760 23.25 19.77 -32.10
C LEU A 760 21.93 20.54 -32.10
N MET A 761 21.04 20.30 -31.12
CA MET A 761 19.75 21.00 -30.97
C MET A 761 19.85 22.30 -30.16
N ALA A 762 20.81 22.39 -29.24
CA ALA A 762 21.00 23.55 -28.37
C ALA A 762 21.77 24.72 -29.05
N ASP A 763 22.46 24.45 -30.15
CA ASP A 763 23.20 25.44 -30.96
C ASP A 763 22.28 26.08 -32.03
N PRO A 764 21.96 27.38 -31.94
CA PRO A 764 21.09 28.05 -32.91
C PRO A 764 21.67 28.16 -34.33
N THR A 765 22.99 27.99 -34.50
CA THR A 765 23.64 28.03 -35.82
C THR A 765 23.50 26.69 -36.56
N LEU A 766 23.39 25.59 -35.82
CA LEU A 766 23.24 24.23 -36.35
C LEU A 766 21.76 23.81 -36.46
N SER A 767 20.92 24.30 -35.54
CA SER A 767 19.47 24.07 -35.52
C SER A 767 18.68 25.38 -35.36
N PRO A 768 18.57 26.23 -36.40
CA PRO A 768 17.86 27.51 -36.31
C PRO A 768 16.35 27.39 -35.96
N SER A 769 15.74 26.25 -36.28
CA SER A 769 14.35 25.92 -35.92
C SER A 769 14.21 25.17 -34.59
N GLY A 770 15.30 25.00 -33.84
CA GLY A 770 15.36 24.14 -32.67
C GLY A 770 15.22 22.65 -33.00
N GLY A 771 14.82 21.87 -32.00
CA GLY A 771 14.67 20.42 -32.14
C GLY A 771 14.06 19.75 -30.92
N CYS A 772 13.82 18.45 -31.00
CA CYS A 772 13.36 17.67 -29.86
C CYS A 772 13.95 16.25 -29.79
N ILE A 773 14.30 15.83 -28.57
CA ILE A 773 14.61 14.44 -28.24
C ILE A 773 13.36 13.82 -27.62
N ILE A 774 12.73 12.89 -28.33
CA ILE A 774 11.69 12.03 -27.76
C ILE A 774 12.42 10.90 -27.02
N TYR A 775 12.30 10.90 -25.70
CA TYR A 775 12.96 9.98 -24.79
C TYR A 775 11.94 8.95 -24.29
N LEU A 776 11.96 7.78 -24.92
CA LEU A 776 11.03 6.68 -24.65
C LEU A 776 11.57 5.75 -23.56
N ARG A 777 10.71 5.37 -22.61
CA ARG A 777 11.06 4.47 -21.50
C ARG A 777 11.09 2.99 -21.90
N GLN A 778 12.13 2.64 -22.66
CA GLN A 778 12.30 1.38 -23.39
C GLN A 778 13.71 0.77 -23.21
N GLU A 779 14.15 0.71 -21.96
CA GLU A 779 15.45 0.14 -21.56
C GLU A 779 15.68 -1.30 -22.09
N GLY A 780 16.93 -1.61 -22.43
CA GLY A 780 17.36 -2.92 -22.93
C GLY A 780 16.96 -3.23 -24.38
N ARG A 781 16.49 -2.24 -25.15
CA ARG A 781 15.64 -2.43 -26.36
C ARG A 781 14.23 -2.97 -26.01
N GLY A 782 13.67 -2.51 -24.90
CA GLY A 782 12.30 -2.84 -24.45
C GLY A 782 12.19 -3.98 -23.42
N ILE A 783 13.23 -4.80 -23.25
CA ILE A 783 13.25 -5.93 -22.29
C ILE A 783 13.42 -5.50 -20.82
N GLY A 784 13.79 -4.24 -20.58
CA GLY A 784 14.02 -3.68 -19.24
C GLY A 784 15.42 -3.93 -18.67
N LEU A 785 15.74 -3.23 -17.58
CA LEU A 785 17.09 -3.19 -17.01
C LEU A 785 17.58 -4.55 -16.47
N GLY A 786 16.71 -5.32 -15.81
CA GLY A 786 17.09 -6.63 -15.24
C GLY A 786 17.53 -7.64 -16.31
N GLU A 787 16.76 -7.74 -17.40
CA GLU A 787 17.09 -8.63 -18.53
C GLU A 787 18.30 -8.12 -19.33
N LYS A 788 18.47 -6.79 -19.45
CA LYS A 788 19.68 -6.18 -20.02
C LYS A 788 20.95 -6.56 -19.24
N LEU A 789 20.89 -6.59 -17.90
CA LEU A 789 22.03 -7.01 -17.08
C LEU A 789 22.33 -8.51 -17.20
N LYS A 790 21.31 -9.38 -17.34
CA LYS A 790 21.52 -10.78 -17.74
C LYS A 790 22.18 -10.89 -19.12
N ALA A 791 21.77 -10.06 -20.07
CA ALA A 791 22.34 -10.03 -21.41
C ALA A 791 23.80 -9.54 -21.41
N TYR A 792 24.19 -8.65 -20.49
CA TYR A 792 25.59 -8.29 -20.25
C TYR A 792 26.40 -9.48 -19.72
N ASN A 793 25.88 -10.26 -18.77
CA ASN A 793 26.58 -11.47 -18.30
C ASN A 793 26.79 -12.50 -19.43
N LEU A 794 25.83 -12.63 -20.35
CA LEU A 794 25.98 -13.48 -21.55
C LEU A 794 27.00 -12.90 -22.54
N GLN A 795 27.12 -11.58 -22.64
CA GLN A 795 28.16 -10.93 -23.45
C GLN A 795 29.57 -11.16 -22.88
N ASP A 796 29.69 -11.25 -21.55
CA ASP A 796 30.95 -11.60 -20.88
C ASP A 796 31.33 -13.07 -21.05
N MET A 797 30.35 -13.93 -21.35
CA MET A 797 30.55 -15.30 -21.84
C MET A 797 30.78 -15.38 -23.37
N GLY A 798 30.93 -14.24 -24.05
CA GLY A 798 31.36 -14.13 -25.44
C GLY A 798 30.26 -13.88 -26.49
N HIS A 799 28.98 -13.98 -26.11
CA HIS A 799 27.86 -13.70 -27.01
C HIS A 799 27.79 -12.21 -27.40
N ASP A 800 27.10 -11.89 -28.50
CA ASP A 800 26.75 -10.50 -28.79
C ASP A 800 25.36 -10.09 -28.25
N THR A 801 25.01 -8.81 -28.43
CA THR A 801 23.72 -8.28 -27.95
C THR A 801 22.49 -8.87 -28.66
N TYR A 802 22.64 -9.42 -29.86
CA TYR A 802 21.55 -10.13 -30.55
C TYR A 802 21.38 -11.52 -29.93
N GLU A 803 22.46 -12.29 -29.85
CA GLU A 803 22.47 -13.66 -29.32
C GLU A 803 22.04 -13.73 -27.86
N ALA A 804 22.54 -12.81 -27.02
CA ALA A 804 22.18 -12.75 -25.61
C ALA A 804 20.67 -12.52 -25.40
N ASN A 805 20.02 -11.70 -26.23
CA ASN A 805 18.57 -11.50 -26.15
C ASN A 805 17.80 -12.77 -26.55
N ILE A 806 18.18 -13.41 -27.66
CA ILE A 806 17.54 -14.65 -28.14
C ILE A 806 17.72 -15.80 -27.13
N MET A 807 18.90 -15.94 -26.51
CA MET A 807 19.15 -16.95 -25.49
C MET A 807 18.31 -16.75 -24.22
N LEU A 808 18.02 -15.49 -23.86
CA LEU A 808 17.08 -15.13 -22.78
C LEU A 808 15.60 -15.26 -23.19
N ARG A 809 15.31 -15.73 -24.41
CA ARG A 809 13.97 -15.86 -25.01
C ARG A 809 13.25 -14.53 -25.26
N HIS A 810 14.00 -13.43 -25.37
CA HIS A 810 13.49 -12.13 -25.80
C HIS A 810 13.70 -11.93 -27.30
N PRO A 811 12.87 -11.12 -28.00
CA PRO A 811 13.17 -10.71 -29.37
C PRO A 811 14.44 -9.83 -29.41
N ALA A 812 15.12 -9.81 -30.56
CA ALA A 812 16.35 -9.04 -30.75
C ALA A 812 16.16 -7.51 -30.56
N ASP A 813 14.96 -7.01 -30.83
CA ASP A 813 14.52 -5.66 -30.50
C ASP A 813 13.02 -5.69 -30.17
N ALA A 814 12.61 -5.21 -28.99
CA ALA A 814 11.22 -5.20 -28.52
C ALA A 814 10.58 -3.80 -28.55
N ARG A 815 11.17 -2.85 -29.28
CA ARG A 815 10.75 -1.43 -29.29
C ARG A 815 9.70 -1.15 -30.34
N SER A 816 8.60 -0.54 -29.91
CA SER A 816 7.62 0.13 -30.79
C SER A 816 7.86 1.64 -30.80
N TYR A 817 7.73 2.26 -31.99
CA TYR A 817 7.96 3.69 -32.19
C TYR A 817 6.68 4.50 -32.45
N GLY A 818 5.50 3.87 -32.57
CA GLY A 818 4.24 4.59 -32.80
C GLY A 818 3.91 5.61 -31.69
N LEU A 819 4.36 5.36 -30.45
CA LEU A 819 4.25 6.32 -29.36
C LEU A 819 5.07 7.61 -29.61
N ALA A 820 6.25 7.49 -30.24
CA ALA A 820 7.02 8.66 -30.66
C ALA A 820 6.36 9.39 -31.82
N THR A 821 5.76 8.69 -32.79
CA THR A 821 4.97 9.32 -33.87
C THR A 821 3.82 10.15 -33.28
N ALA A 822 3.06 9.60 -32.33
CA ALA A 822 2.00 10.32 -31.64
C ALA A 822 2.51 11.56 -30.86
N MET A 823 3.61 11.43 -30.12
CA MET A 823 4.24 12.58 -29.43
C MET A 823 4.73 13.66 -30.41
N LEU A 824 5.26 13.29 -31.59
CA LEU A 824 5.64 14.25 -32.63
C LEU A 824 4.43 14.95 -33.24
N MET A 825 3.31 14.26 -33.47
CA MET A 825 2.07 14.88 -33.95
C MET A 825 1.55 15.93 -32.95
N ASP A 826 1.56 15.63 -31.64
CA ASP A 826 1.14 16.57 -30.61
C ASP A 826 2.08 17.78 -30.48
N LEU A 827 3.40 17.59 -30.60
CA LEU A 827 4.38 18.68 -30.68
C LEU A 827 4.28 19.53 -31.97
N GLY A 828 3.32 19.24 -32.86
CA GLY A 828 3.13 19.95 -34.12
C GLY A 828 4.16 19.62 -35.20
N LEU A 829 4.87 18.49 -35.08
CA LEU A 829 5.92 18.03 -35.99
C LEU A 829 5.46 16.97 -37.00
N GLY A 830 4.16 16.60 -36.98
CA GLY A 830 3.53 15.76 -38.00
C GLY A 830 3.10 16.51 -39.27
N GLY A 831 2.77 15.75 -40.31
CA GLY A 831 2.34 16.24 -41.62
C GLY A 831 3.48 16.66 -42.57
N GLU A 832 3.10 17.16 -43.74
CA GLU A 832 3.98 17.35 -44.91
C GLU A 832 5.20 18.26 -44.70
N ARG A 833 5.23 19.12 -43.67
CA ARG A 833 6.45 19.90 -43.37
C ARG A 833 7.65 18.99 -43.10
N GLY A 834 7.41 17.89 -42.39
CA GLY A 834 8.42 16.88 -42.06
C GLY A 834 9.57 17.35 -41.16
N ILE A 835 10.48 16.42 -40.90
CA ILE A 835 11.55 16.52 -39.89
C ILE A 835 12.91 16.06 -40.43
N ARG A 836 13.99 16.46 -39.75
CA ARG A 836 15.34 15.89 -39.93
C ARG A 836 15.63 14.91 -38.79
N LEU A 837 15.84 13.62 -39.09
CA LEU A 837 15.89 12.55 -38.08
C LEU A 837 17.31 12.05 -37.79
N LEU A 838 17.75 12.15 -36.53
CA LEU A 838 19.03 11.66 -36.02
C LEU A 838 19.00 10.15 -35.78
N THR A 839 19.34 9.37 -36.81
CA THR A 839 19.37 7.89 -36.75
C THR A 839 20.40 7.28 -37.71
N ASN A 840 20.89 6.08 -37.37
CA ASN A 840 21.60 5.19 -38.29
C ASN A 840 20.79 3.92 -38.62
N ASN A 841 19.73 3.64 -37.87
CA ASN A 841 18.86 2.49 -38.10
C ASN A 841 17.82 2.88 -39.19
N PRO A 842 17.71 2.13 -40.31
CA PRO A 842 16.78 2.44 -41.40
C PRO A 842 15.33 2.13 -41.03
N ASP A 843 15.09 1.07 -40.26
CA ASP A 843 13.73 0.66 -39.87
C ASP A 843 13.09 1.68 -38.93
N LYS A 844 13.89 2.31 -38.07
CA LYS A 844 13.51 3.48 -37.25
C LYS A 844 13.10 4.68 -38.08
N VAL A 845 13.58 4.85 -39.32
CA VAL A 845 13.07 5.92 -40.21
C VAL A 845 11.61 5.61 -40.53
N ARG A 846 11.33 4.43 -41.08
CA ARG A 846 9.98 3.98 -41.48
C ARG A 846 9.01 3.92 -40.30
N ALA A 847 9.45 3.38 -39.17
CA ALA A 847 8.64 3.21 -37.96
C ALA A 847 8.35 4.52 -37.21
N VAL A 848 9.04 5.62 -37.54
CA VAL A 848 8.73 6.96 -37.02
C VAL A 848 7.74 7.69 -37.93
N GLU A 849 7.74 7.41 -39.25
CA GLU A 849 6.76 8.01 -40.16
C GLU A 849 5.31 7.60 -39.82
N GLY A 850 5.12 6.37 -39.33
CA GLY A 850 3.82 5.85 -38.89
C GLY A 850 3.03 5.13 -39.99
N PRO A 851 1.92 4.44 -39.65
CA PRO A 851 1.16 3.62 -40.59
C PRO A 851 0.47 4.44 -41.68
N GLY A 852 0.05 5.67 -41.37
CA GLY A 852 -0.53 6.64 -42.31
C GLY A 852 0.47 7.66 -42.86
N ARG A 853 1.78 7.51 -42.58
CA ARG A 853 2.83 8.52 -42.85
C ARG A 853 2.55 9.87 -42.16
N GLU A 854 2.05 9.81 -40.94
CA GLU A 854 1.63 10.94 -40.11
C GLU A 854 2.79 11.90 -39.76
N VAL A 855 4.03 11.42 -39.84
CA VAL A 855 5.26 12.21 -39.81
C VAL A 855 6.05 11.92 -41.09
N VAL A 856 6.64 12.94 -41.72
CA VAL A 856 7.49 12.75 -42.92
C VAL A 856 8.96 12.98 -42.57
N VAL A 857 9.84 12.01 -42.81
CA VAL A 857 11.28 12.18 -42.62
C VAL A 857 11.90 12.68 -43.94
N ARG A 858 12.19 13.98 -44.02
CA ARG A 858 12.76 14.61 -45.24
C ARG A 858 14.26 14.40 -45.36
N GLU A 859 14.98 14.37 -44.24
CA GLU A 859 16.41 14.05 -44.19
C GLU A 859 16.75 13.12 -43.03
N ARG A 860 17.68 12.19 -43.26
CA ARG A 860 18.40 11.48 -42.21
C ARG A 860 19.65 12.29 -41.86
N VAL A 861 19.90 12.49 -40.57
CA VAL A 861 21.19 12.98 -40.05
C VAL A 861 21.93 11.81 -39.39
N ALA A 862 23.15 11.53 -39.83
CA ALA A 862 23.91 10.38 -39.37
C ALA A 862 24.58 10.63 -38.00
N MET A 863 24.41 9.68 -37.07
CA MET A 863 25.03 9.70 -35.74
C MET A 863 26.32 8.87 -35.75
N VAL A 864 27.37 9.38 -36.40
CA VAL A 864 28.69 8.72 -36.41
C VAL A 864 29.34 8.88 -35.03
N PRO A 865 29.88 7.80 -34.41
CA PRO A 865 30.57 7.89 -33.12
C PRO A 865 31.71 8.92 -33.14
N LEU A 866 31.92 9.60 -32.00
CA LEU A 866 32.97 10.62 -31.86
C LEU A 866 34.36 10.02 -32.04
N ALA A 867 34.59 8.80 -31.57
CA ALA A 867 35.85 8.08 -31.78
C ALA A 867 36.18 7.96 -33.28
N TRP A 868 35.25 7.44 -34.06
CA TRP A 868 35.37 7.28 -35.51
C TRP A 868 35.55 8.64 -36.20
N ARG A 869 34.65 9.60 -35.92
CA ARG A 869 34.70 10.96 -36.49
C ARG A 869 35.99 11.73 -36.20
N THR A 870 36.71 11.39 -35.13
CA THR A 870 37.92 12.11 -34.68
C THR A 870 39.21 11.28 -34.75
N LYS A 871 39.17 10.08 -35.33
CA LYS A 871 40.29 9.11 -35.33
C LYS A 871 40.84 8.84 -33.92
N GLY A 872 39.92 8.58 -32.99
CA GLY A 872 40.17 8.22 -31.60
C GLY A 872 40.60 9.38 -30.67
N ARG A 873 40.54 10.65 -31.12
CA ARG A 873 40.95 11.81 -30.31
C ARG A 873 39.91 12.27 -29.30
N MET A 874 38.62 11.96 -29.50
CA MET A 874 37.51 12.19 -28.57
C MET A 874 36.52 11.02 -28.64
N GLY A 875 35.64 10.88 -27.64
CA GLY A 875 34.61 9.85 -27.61
C GLY A 875 35.01 8.55 -26.92
N VAL A 876 34.03 7.65 -26.75
CA VAL A 876 34.21 6.37 -26.07
C VAL A 876 35.05 5.40 -26.92
N ARG A 877 36.02 4.72 -26.31
CA ARG A 877 36.81 3.64 -26.92
C ARG A 877 36.89 2.44 -25.97
N GLY A 878 36.76 1.23 -26.51
CA GLY A 878 36.79 -0.05 -25.80
C GLY A 878 36.49 -1.19 -26.78
N GLU A 879 36.76 -2.44 -26.41
CA GLU A 879 36.41 -3.59 -27.26
C GLU A 879 34.89 -3.74 -27.34
N GLU A 880 34.20 -3.49 -26.22
CA GLU A 880 32.78 -3.73 -26.03
C GLU A 880 31.91 -2.78 -26.87
N VAL A 881 32.27 -1.50 -26.96
CA VAL A 881 31.57 -0.54 -27.84
C VAL A 881 31.80 -0.87 -29.32
N GLU A 882 32.99 -1.31 -29.70
CA GLU A 882 33.32 -1.69 -31.08
C GLU A 882 32.57 -2.97 -31.50
N ARG A 883 32.52 -3.99 -30.62
CA ARG A 883 31.74 -5.22 -30.79
C ARG A 883 30.23 -4.94 -30.84
N TYR A 884 29.74 -3.98 -30.06
CA TYR A 884 28.36 -3.50 -30.12
C TYR A 884 28.04 -2.73 -31.41
N LEU A 885 29.00 -1.96 -31.95
CA LEU A 885 28.88 -1.23 -33.20
C LEU A 885 28.94 -2.16 -34.43
N SER A 886 29.78 -3.20 -34.43
CA SER A 886 29.78 -4.23 -35.48
C SER A 886 28.46 -5.01 -35.48
N THR A 887 27.99 -5.47 -34.31
CA THR A 887 26.67 -6.11 -34.14
C THR A 887 25.53 -5.25 -34.72
N LYS A 888 25.60 -3.92 -34.54
CA LYS A 888 24.63 -2.98 -35.12
C LYS A 888 24.66 -2.93 -36.65
N ILE A 889 25.83 -2.97 -37.27
CA ILE A 889 25.99 -2.96 -38.73
C ILE A 889 25.55 -4.30 -39.30
N GLU A 890 26.11 -5.40 -38.80
CA GLU A 890 25.96 -6.75 -39.34
C GLU A 890 24.56 -7.33 -39.08
N LYS A 891 24.13 -7.38 -37.81
CA LYS A 891 22.87 -8.05 -37.42
C LYS A 891 21.66 -7.11 -37.39
N PHE A 892 21.86 -5.82 -37.13
CA PHE A 892 20.78 -4.81 -37.13
C PHE A 892 20.77 -3.86 -38.34
N LYS A 893 21.63 -4.07 -39.35
CA LYS A 893 21.63 -3.34 -40.64
C LYS A 893 21.71 -1.80 -40.49
N HIS A 894 22.42 -1.31 -39.46
CA HIS A 894 22.65 0.12 -39.29
C HIS A 894 23.53 0.68 -40.41
N MET A 895 23.12 1.81 -40.97
CA MET A 895 23.82 2.55 -42.03
C MET A 895 25.03 3.34 -41.49
N LEU A 896 26.02 2.62 -40.96
CA LEU A 896 27.36 3.09 -40.62
C LEU A 896 28.36 2.36 -41.51
N SER A 897 29.39 3.06 -42.00
CA SER A 897 30.51 2.43 -42.73
C SER A 897 31.70 2.21 -41.79
N LEU A 898 32.38 1.08 -41.94
CA LEU A 898 33.65 0.76 -41.27
C LEU A 898 34.83 1.59 -41.82
N ASP A 899 34.71 2.19 -43.01
CA ASP A 899 35.67 3.14 -43.59
C ASP A 899 35.73 4.47 -42.82
N SER A 900 34.82 4.67 -41.87
CA SER A 900 34.72 5.87 -41.02
C SER A 900 35.52 5.77 -39.71
N ARG A 901 36.13 4.60 -39.43
CA ARG A 901 36.75 4.21 -38.15
C ARG A 901 38.08 4.91 -37.85
#